data_AF-A0A1V9YFP9-F1
#
_entry.id   AF-A0A1V9YFP9-F1
#
_cell.length_a   1.000
_cell.length_b   1.000
_cell.length_c   1.000
_cell.angle_alpha   90.00
_cell.angle_beta   90.00
_cell.angle_gamma   90.00
#
_symmetry.space_group_name_H-M   'P 1'
#
loop_
_entity.id
_entity.type
_entity.pdbx_description
1 polymer ?
#
loop_
_entity_poly.entity_id
_entity_poly.type
_entity_poly.pdbx_seq_one_letter_code
_entity_poly.pdbx_strand_id
1 'polypeptide(L)'
;MVKFGKKLLLNVNPEWEGYVSWSCVRSGRGGRDGDNGFLEPRRSMCTMLMEVSRRQYLEYRQLKKDLKKLTLRSKDPNDPLFSPKSQAMIEQFGEAVTRKELQQEFEKKLDAEIEKIVLFFLTKQGEFAQRLASFRQTQQTLASASEAQTIQGLADGYRKIGEELVHLLHYVELNATGLRKILKKHDKNNKAHKITDNYISTRVDANVSHLQQLYHDEGISAIIATIRVALKDLQTLQAELGLLPPAIEAPASESRTSRASRVSFTPATKMERSISETEPILNKISVARQRLHQSTRYAKTIAAQSLIFDSDLSEDEEEVVYTAFKAQKPSEFSRWLNMMSTFLYMTNYYIVAPTAGDYAELLGGSAALSGIVVGMTPVSSMLSAVLYSWWANKSFKAPLLFSTGCLIVGNLLYALALTYNSFAMVLVGRVLNGLGGARSINRRYIADNYSREERTVGSALFVTYSALGMSAGPAVAAALDYLPGMKIFGALVTVETSPGWLMFGVWSLYFVAIFVAFVEPDRSARDKIMAERSRSVVALESGRTASASEHTPLTTRSASEPSLASLWKNVPVVTTLCIYVVLKLVLELLITSATGIVDWYFHWGSTSAGIFLAFLGLLMFPSNLLVGYLSYRYLDGELILYSEIFMLVGIIGIVVWATTYTVYQYVFGAIMIYVFTNVLEGVNMSLLSKTIPKSFARGTFNAGLLATEAGTLGRALGDGAVSLAGLHGMDHVLNDTFIPMALITLVMIFHTIRVYPQLVKSSY
;
A
#
# COMPACT_ATOMS: atom_id res chain seq x y z
N MET A 1 -11.65 3.17 20.94
CA MET A 1 -10.72 2.59 19.95
C MET A 1 -10.09 3.60 18.97
N VAL A 2 -10.81 4.60 18.43
CA VAL A 2 -10.23 5.66 17.57
C VAL A 2 -9.13 6.49 18.29
N LYS A 3 -9.27 6.70 19.60
CA LYS A 3 -8.21 7.31 20.44
C LYS A 3 -6.98 6.42 20.64
N PHE A 4 -7.13 5.09 20.53
CA PHE A 4 -6.03 4.13 20.71
C PHE A 4 -5.16 4.04 19.45
N GLY A 5 -5.79 4.04 18.26
CA GLY A 5 -5.08 4.12 16.97
C GLY A 5 -4.32 5.44 16.77
N LYS A 6 -4.88 6.57 17.24
CA LYS A 6 -4.16 7.86 17.25
C LYS A 6 -2.97 7.88 18.22
N LYS A 7 -3.04 7.14 19.33
CA LYS A 7 -1.97 7.03 20.32
C LYS A 7 -0.85 6.09 19.87
N LEU A 8 -1.16 5.05 19.09
CA LEU A 8 -0.16 4.15 18.50
C LEU A 8 0.67 4.84 17.40
N LEU A 9 0.07 5.72 16.58
CA LEU A 9 0.77 6.46 15.53
C LEU A 9 1.68 7.59 16.07
N LEU A 10 1.50 8.01 17.31
CA LEU A 10 2.26 9.11 17.93
C LEU A 10 3.37 8.64 18.89
N ASN A 11 3.45 7.35 19.24
CA ASN A 11 4.35 6.85 20.30
C ASN A 11 5.57 6.05 19.82
N VAL A 12 5.99 6.17 18.55
CA VAL A 12 7.29 5.64 18.11
C VAL A 12 8.36 6.74 18.19
N ASN A 13 8.81 7.06 19.41
CA ASN A 13 10.19 7.48 19.77
C ASN A 13 10.25 8.24 21.11
N PRO A 14 10.88 7.68 22.17
CA PRO A 14 11.31 8.45 23.34
C PRO A 14 12.74 9.04 23.24
N GLU A 15 13.50 8.81 22.17
CA GLU A 15 14.93 9.21 22.11
C GLU A 15 15.21 10.66 21.66
N TRP A 16 14.24 11.58 21.78
CA TRP A 16 14.37 12.96 21.28
C TRP A 16 14.92 14.01 22.27
N GLU A 17 15.36 13.63 23.48
CA GLU A 17 15.92 14.60 24.45
C GLU A 17 17.46 14.55 24.64
N GLY A 18 18.19 13.70 23.89
CA GLY A 18 19.63 13.51 24.13
C GLY A 18 20.61 14.35 23.28
N TYR A 19 20.20 14.97 22.16
CA TYR A 19 21.15 15.50 21.16
C TYR A 19 20.85 16.92 20.66
N VAL A 20 20.15 17.73 21.46
CA VAL A 20 20.03 19.18 21.25
C VAL A 20 20.75 19.91 22.37
N SER A 21 22.09 19.88 22.38
CA SER A 21 22.88 20.89 23.09
C SER A 21 23.40 21.91 22.10
N TRP A 22 22.70 23.04 22.02
CA TRP A 22 23.24 24.30 21.51
C TRP A 22 24.23 24.84 22.55
N SER A 23 25.50 24.49 22.43
CA SER A 23 26.57 25.08 23.25
C SER A 23 27.81 25.36 22.41
N CYS A 24 27.74 26.37 21.54
CA CYS A 24 28.95 27.07 21.07
C CYS A 24 28.64 28.47 20.49
N VAL A 25 27.92 29.31 21.24
CA VAL A 25 27.92 30.78 21.05
C VAL A 25 27.68 31.44 22.42
N ARG A 26 28.70 31.47 23.28
CA ARG A 26 28.89 32.44 24.39
C ARG A 26 30.12 32.06 25.21
N SER A 27 31.30 32.46 24.74
CA SER A 27 32.40 32.86 25.61
C SER A 27 33.42 33.59 24.76
N GLY A 28 33.48 34.89 24.94
CA GLY A 28 34.33 35.79 24.16
C GLY A 28 34.35 37.14 24.85
N ARG A 29 34.84 37.15 26.10
CA ARG A 29 35.35 38.36 26.76
C ARG A 29 36.04 38.01 28.09
N GLY A 30 37.34 38.31 28.16
CA GLY A 30 38.04 38.65 29.39
C GLY A 30 39.02 37.60 29.91
N GLY A 31 40.29 37.99 30.05
CA GLY A 31 41.26 37.32 30.93
C GLY A 31 42.60 37.08 30.29
N ARG A 32 43.63 37.81 30.75
CA ARG A 32 45.03 37.77 30.34
C ARG A 32 45.82 36.86 31.32
N ASP A 33 47.00 36.44 30.86
CA ASP A 33 48.18 35.93 31.61
C ASP A 33 48.31 34.42 31.88
N GLY A 34 49.51 33.90 31.55
CA GLY A 34 50.14 32.77 32.27
C GLY A 34 50.55 31.54 31.47
N ASP A 35 51.72 31.63 30.83
CA ASP A 35 52.68 30.60 30.36
C ASP A 35 52.43 29.07 30.40
N ASN A 36 53.01 28.47 29.34
CA ASN A 36 53.58 27.13 29.16
C ASN A 36 52.70 25.93 28.77
N GLY A 37 52.91 25.46 27.52
CA GLY A 37 53.03 24.02 27.25
C GLY A 37 52.30 23.48 26.01
N PHE A 38 53.01 23.47 24.88
CA PHE A 38 52.95 22.45 23.81
C PHE A 38 51.69 22.27 22.94
N LEU A 39 51.96 22.00 21.65
CA LEU A 39 51.10 21.51 20.55
C LEU A 39 50.40 22.57 19.69
N GLU A 40 51.03 22.82 18.53
CA GLU A 40 50.36 23.28 17.30
C GLU A 40 49.08 22.46 17.04
N PRO A 41 47.93 23.10 16.76
CA PRO A 41 46.78 22.38 16.24
C PRO A 41 46.84 22.34 14.71
N ARG A 42 47.04 21.12 14.18
CA ARG A 42 46.64 20.73 12.83
C ARG A 42 45.23 21.26 12.54
N ARG A 43 45.12 22.24 11.66
CA ARG A 43 43.85 22.62 11.00
C ARG A 43 43.31 21.39 10.26
N SER A 44 42.36 20.70 10.88
CA SER A 44 41.70 19.52 10.32
C SER A 44 40.77 19.92 9.16
N MET A 45 40.83 19.12 8.09
CA MET A 45 40.01 19.15 6.86
C MET A 45 38.49 19.23 7.12
N CYS A 46 38.05 18.88 8.35
CA CYS A 46 36.67 19.01 8.83
C CYS A 46 36.17 20.47 8.83
N THR A 47 37.05 21.44 9.06
CA THR A 47 36.71 22.87 9.09
C THR A 47 36.46 23.43 7.68
N MET A 48 37.16 22.91 6.67
CA MET A 48 37.10 23.41 5.29
C MET A 48 35.81 22.96 4.56
N LEU A 49 35.32 21.75 4.84
CA LEU A 49 34.02 21.28 4.33
C LEU A 49 32.83 21.99 5.00
N MET A 50 32.94 22.39 6.27
CA MET A 50 31.87 23.12 6.97
C MET A 50 31.73 24.59 6.55
N GLU A 51 32.83 25.27 6.19
CA GLU A 51 32.77 26.68 5.75
C GLU A 51 32.24 26.83 4.32
N VAL A 52 32.60 25.92 3.41
CA VAL A 52 32.08 25.91 2.02
C VAL A 52 30.60 25.48 1.98
N SER A 53 30.17 24.66 2.94
CA SER A 53 28.80 24.11 3.02
C SER A 53 27.74 25.13 3.43
N ARG A 54 28.05 26.16 4.24
CA ARG A 54 27.02 27.10 4.74
C ARG A 54 26.30 27.88 3.63
N ARG A 55 26.97 28.20 2.51
CA ARG A 55 26.36 28.95 1.39
C ARG A 55 25.49 28.09 0.47
N GLN A 56 25.59 26.76 0.58
CA GLN A 56 24.91 25.81 -0.31
C GLN A 56 23.54 25.37 0.24
N TYR A 57 23.29 25.54 1.54
CA TYR A 57 21.97 25.26 2.12
C TYR A 57 20.89 26.24 1.65
N LEU A 58 19.65 25.77 1.73
CA LEU A 58 18.44 26.58 1.56
C LEU A 58 18.46 27.80 2.49
N GLU A 59 18.35 29.00 1.91
CA GLU A 59 18.28 30.28 2.63
C GLU A 59 16.89 30.50 3.26
N TYR A 60 16.55 29.62 4.20
CA TYR A 60 15.23 29.56 4.85
C TYR A 60 14.83 30.88 5.51
N ARG A 61 15.80 31.63 6.06
CA ARG A 61 15.54 32.93 6.71
C ARG A 61 15.09 33.97 5.70
N GLN A 62 15.71 34.01 4.53
CA GLN A 62 15.37 34.97 3.47
C GLN A 62 14.03 34.61 2.83
N LEU A 63 13.81 33.32 2.51
CA LEU A 63 12.52 32.83 2.00
C LEU A 63 11.37 33.12 2.98
N LYS A 64 11.61 32.99 4.30
CA LYS A 64 10.61 33.35 5.32
C LYS A 64 10.30 34.86 5.32
N LYS A 65 11.28 35.73 5.05
CA LYS A 65 11.05 37.19 4.94
C LYS A 65 10.23 37.50 3.69
N ASP A 66 10.55 36.90 2.56
CA ASP A 66 9.80 37.10 1.32
C ASP A 66 8.37 36.55 1.42
N LEU A 67 8.18 35.43 2.12
CA LEU A 67 6.84 34.91 2.43
C LEU A 67 5.99 35.89 3.25
N LYS A 68 6.59 36.67 4.15
CA LYS A 68 5.83 37.66 4.93
C LYS A 68 5.25 38.77 4.04
N LYS A 69 5.90 39.09 2.93
CA LYS A 69 5.41 40.07 1.95
C LYS A 69 4.14 39.58 1.23
N LEU A 70 3.96 38.27 1.08
CA LEU A 70 2.78 37.64 0.46
C LEU A 70 1.54 37.63 1.37
N THR A 71 1.72 37.68 2.68
CA THR A 71 0.63 37.77 3.65
C THR A 71 0.06 39.17 3.70
N LEU A 72 -0.83 39.48 2.77
CA LEU A 72 -1.64 40.71 2.71
C LEU A 72 -2.67 40.79 3.84
N ARG A 73 -2.22 40.73 5.09
CA ARG A 73 -3.09 41.02 6.23
C ARG A 73 -2.30 41.72 7.32
N SER A 74 -1.96 42.97 7.07
CA SER A 74 -1.69 43.88 8.17
C SER A 74 -3.00 44.51 8.62
N LYS A 75 -3.24 44.48 9.93
CA LYS A 75 -4.27 45.29 10.60
C LYS A 75 -3.75 46.70 10.92
N ASP A 76 -2.55 47.05 10.49
CA ASP A 76 -1.83 48.25 10.87
C ASP A 76 -1.38 49.05 9.62
N PRO A 77 -1.89 50.29 9.42
CA PRO A 77 -1.51 51.16 8.31
C PRO A 77 -0.04 51.60 8.31
N ASN A 78 0.68 51.44 9.43
CA ASN A 78 2.06 51.91 9.61
C ASN A 78 3.11 50.79 9.64
N ASP A 79 2.80 49.58 9.16
CA ASP A 79 3.75 48.46 9.18
C ASP A 79 4.92 48.70 8.18
N PRO A 80 6.18 48.78 8.64
CA PRO A 80 7.36 49.00 7.80
C PRO A 80 7.64 47.85 6.80
N LEU A 81 6.88 46.75 6.82
CA LEU A 81 6.91 45.72 5.78
C LEU A 81 6.14 46.09 4.49
N PHE A 82 5.34 47.15 4.47
CA PHE A 82 4.75 47.69 3.23
C PHE A 82 5.76 48.60 2.57
N SER A 83 6.53 48.02 1.65
CA SER A 83 7.34 48.83 0.74
C SER A 83 6.43 49.84 0.02
N PRO A 84 6.82 51.12 -0.11
CA PRO A 84 6.06 52.13 -0.88
C PRO A 84 5.71 51.66 -2.29
N LYS A 85 6.57 50.81 -2.86
CA LYS A 85 6.41 50.18 -4.17
C LYS A 85 5.22 49.23 -4.25
N SER A 86 4.91 48.54 -3.16
CA SER A 86 3.80 47.58 -3.07
C SER A 86 2.45 48.29 -2.95
N GLN A 87 2.42 49.41 -2.23
CA GLN A 87 1.24 50.28 -2.14
C GLN A 87 0.91 50.93 -3.49
N ALA A 88 1.92 51.50 -4.16
CA ALA A 88 1.75 52.08 -5.50
C ALA A 88 1.23 51.05 -6.53
N MET A 89 1.70 49.80 -6.45
CA MET A 89 1.28 48.74 -7.36
C MET A 89 -0.16 48.26 -7.09
N ILE A 90 -0.59 48.22 -5.82
CA ILE A 90 -1.99 47.92 -5.46
C ILE A 90 -2.92 49.03 -5.94
N GLU A 91 -2.51 50.30 -5.77
CA GLU A 91 -3.28 51.47 -6.26
C GLU A 91 -3.40 51.49 -7.78
N GLN A 92 -2.38 51.00 -8.50
CA GLN A 92 -2.33 51.05 -9.97
C GLN A 92 -2.97 49.83 -10.66
N PHE A 93 -2.81 48.61 -10.12
CA PHE A 93 -3.20 47.35 -10.79
C PHE A 93 -4.19 46.49 -10.00
N GLY A 94 -4.52 46.89 -8.77
CA GLY A 94 -5.41 46.15 -7.88
C GLY A 94 -4.73 45.00 -7.14
N GLU A 95 -5.30 44.66 -5.98
CA GLU A 95 -4.73 43.71 -5.00
C GLU A 95 -4.48 42.31 -5.59
N ALA A 96 -5.39 41.81 -6.44
CA ALA A 96 -5.30 40.48 -7.04
C ALA A 96 -4.09 40.33 -7.98
N VAL A 97 -3.80 41.36 -8.78
CA VAL A 97 -2.68 41.36 -9.74
C VAL A 97 -1.35 41.46 -9.00
N THR A 98 -1.24 42.39 -8.03
CA THR A 98 -0.04 42.52 -7.20
C THR A 98 0.28 41.24 -6.43
N ARG A 99 -0.74 40.54 -5.93
CA ARG A 99 -0.55 39.27 -5.23
C ARG A 99 -0.01 38.18 -6.15
N LYS A 100 -0.49 38.11 -7.40
CA LYS A 100 -0.01 37.16 -8.41
C LYS A 100 1.46 37.42 -8.77
N GLU A 101 1.86 38.68 -8.92
CA GLU A 101 3.26 39.03 -9.20
C GLU A 101 4.19 38.68 -8.04
N LEU A 102 3.81 39.02 -6.80
CA LEU A 102 4.59 38.65 -5.61
C LEU A 102 4.72 37.14 -5.46
N GLN A 103 3.68 36.39 -5.85
CA GLN A 103 3.66 34.93 -5.81
C GLN A 103 4.67 34.36 -6.81
N GLN A 104 4.68 34.86 -8.04
CA GLN A 104 5.67 34.49 -9.06
C GLN A 104 7.11 34.86 -8.63
N GLU A 105 7.30 36.00 -7.96
CA GLU A 105 8.62 36.41 -7.46
C GLU A 105 9.13 35.43 -6.38
N PHE A 106 8.25 34.99 -5.48
CA PHE A 106 8.58 34.00 -4.45
C PHE A 106 8.94 32.64 -5.07
N GLU A 107 8.15 32.17 -6.04
CA GLU A 107 8.40 30.90 -6.75
C GLU A 107 9.74 30.95 -7.49
N LYS A 108 10.05 32.05 -8.18
CA LYS A 108 11.33 32.22 -8.88
C LYS A 108 12.52 32.17 -7.93
N LYS A 109 12.41 32.77 -6.74
CA LYS A 109 13.45 32.71 -5.70
C LYS A 109 13.59 31.32 -5.11
N LEU A 110 12.48 30.60 -4.94
CA LEU A 110 12.48 29.23 -4.45
C LEU A 110 13.13 28.28 -5.47
N ASP A 111 12.83 28.45 -6.75
CA ASP A 111 13.44 27.70 -7.87
C ASP A 111 14.97 27.92 -7.89
N ALA A 112 15.43 29.17 -7.77
CA ALA A 112 16.87 29.47 -7.74
C ALA A 112 17.59 28.83 -6.54
N GLU A 113 16.93 28.76 -5.38
CA GLU A 113 17.47 28.09 -4.20
C GLU A 113 17.51 26.56 -4.36
N ILE A 114 16.50 25.96 -5.00
CA ILE A 114 16.50 24.53 -5.33
C ILE A 114 17.60 24.22 -6.35
N GLU A 115 17.73 25.03 -7.39
CA GLU A 115 18.78 24.89 -8.40
C GLU A 115 20.17 24.86 -7.76
N LYS A 116 20.47 25.82 -6.87
CA LYS A 116 21.71 25.86 -6.10
C LYS A 116 21.98 24.55 -5.35
N ILE A 117 20.98 24.04 -4.63
CA ILE A 117 21.10 22.80 -3.84
C ILE A 117 21.39 21.60 -4.75
N VAL A 118 20.71 21.54 -5.88
CA VAL A 118 20.79 20.46 -6.87
C VAL A 118 22.12 20.48 -7.61
N LEU A 119 22.61 21.64 -8.02
CA LEU A 119 23.94 21.78 -8.64
C LEU A 119 25.06 21.32 -7.69
N PHE A 120 24.98 21.67 -6.41
CA PHE A 120 25.92 21.15 -5.41
C PHE A 120 25.84 19.63 -5.27
N PHE A 121 24.62 19.09 -5.23
CA PHE A 121 24.38 17.64 -5.15
C PHE A 121 24.98 16.89 -6.35
N LEU A 122 24.70 17.33 -7.58
CA LEU A 122 25.25 16.75 -8.81
C LEU A 122 26.78 16.83 -8.85
N THR A 123 27.34 17.97 -8.43
CA THR A 123 28.81 18.14 -8.36
C THR A 123 29.44 17.09 -7.44
N LYS A 124 28.83 16.83 -6.28
CA LYS A 124 29.30 15.81 -5.34
C LYS A 124 29.11 14.39 -5.86
N GLN A 125 28.02 14.09 -6.57
CA GLN A 125 27.87 12.81 -7.24
C GLN A 125 28.95 12.57 -8.30
N GLY A 126 29.29 13.59 -9.09
CA GLY A 126 30.39 13.53 -10.06
C GLY A 126 31.75 13.27 -9.40
N GLU A 127 32.05 13.96 -8.30
CA GLU A 127 33.28 13.75 -7.52
C GLU A 127 33.39 12.32 -6.98
N PHE A 128 32.28 11.76 -6.46
CA PHE A 128 32.22 10.37 -6.01
C PHE A 128 32.42 9.39 -7.16
N ALA A 129 31.76 9.61 -8.29
CA ALA A 129 31.87 8.75 -9.47
C ALA A 129 33.32 8.71 -9.99
N GLN A 130 33.98 9.86 -10.09
CA GLN A 130 35.37 9.96 -10.53
C GLN A 130 36.33 9.20 -9.58
N ARG A 131 36.18 9.40 -8.27
CA ARG A 131 37.01 8.69 -7.27
C ARG A 131 36.74 7.19 -7.28
N LEU A 132 35.49 6.76 -7.37
CA LEU A 132 35.15 5.33 -7.48
C LEU A 132 35.73 4.70 -8.75
N ALA A 133 35.67 5.38 -9.89
CA ALA A 133 36.28 4.90 -11.12
C ALA A 133 37.79 4.68 -10.97
N SER A 134 38.49 5.65 -10.34
CA SER A 134 39.93 5.53 -10.08
C SER A 134 40.26 4.34 -9.16
N PHE A 135 39.50 4.15 -8.08
CA PHE A 135 39.71 3.02 -7.17
C PHE A 135 39.38 1.67 -7.81
N ARG A 136 38.36 1.60 -8.67
CA ARG A 136 38.02 0.38 -9.41
C ARG A 136 39.10 0.00 -10.41
N GLN A 137 39.70 0.97 -11.09
CA GLN A 137 40.80 0.71 -12.02
C GLN A 137 42.02 0.14 -11.27
N THR A 138 42.38 0.72 -10.13
CA THR A 138 43.46 0.19 -9.28
C THR A 138 43.12 -1.18 -8.71
N GLN A 139 41.86 -1.43 -8.36
CA GLN A 139 41.42 -2.73 -7.85
C GLN A 139 41.50 -3.84 -8.92
N GLN A 140 41.23 -3.54 -10.19
CA GLN A 140 41.29 -4.50 -11.29
C GLN A 140 42.72 -4.93 -11.64
N THR A 141 43.73 -4.12 -11.31
CA THR A 141 45.14 -4.44 -11.55
C THR A 141 45.79 -5.27 -10.44
N LEU A 142 45.07 -5.57 -9.36
CA LEU A 142 45.58 -6.38 -8.25
C LEU A 142 45.66 -7.86 -8.64
N ALA A 143 46.83 -8.47 -8.47
CA ALA A 143 47.09 -9.85 -8.90
C ALA A 143 47.92 -10.69 -7.92
N SER A 144 48.49 -10.11 -6.84
CA SER A 144 49.43 -10.84 -5.97
C SER A 144 49.35 -10.51 -4.48
N ALA A 145 49.82 -11.44 -3.66
CA ALA A 145 49.84 -11.32 -2.19
C ALA A 145 50.69 -10.17 -1.63
N SER A 146 51.57 -9.54 -2.43
CA SER A 146 52.41 -8.41 -1.96
C SER A 146 51.65 -7.10 -1.83
N GLU A 147 50.37 -7.06 -2.25
CA GLU A 147 49.55 -5.85 -2.35
C GLU A 147 48.60 -5.65 -1.14
N ALA A 148 48.83 -6.32 -0.01
CA ALA A 148 47.98 -6.23 1.18
C ALA A 148 47.78 -4.79 1.70
N GLN A 149 48.82 -3.94 1.63
CA GLN A 149 48.72 -2.51 1.97
C GLN A 149 47.82 -1.75 0.97
N THR A 150 47.86 -2.11 -0.31
CA THR A 150 47.03 -1.52 -1.36
C THR A 150 45.57 -1.91 -1.19
N ILE A 151 45.29 -3.17 -0.83
CA ILE A 151 43.94 -3.66 -0.51
C ILE A 151 43.35 -2.86 0.66
N GLN A 152 44.13 -2.66 1.73
CA GLN A 152 43.70 -1.87 2.88
C GLN A 152 43.47 -0.39 2.50
N GLY A 153 44.38 0.21 1.73
CA GLY A 153 44.23 1.58 1.23
C GLY A 153 42.99 1.78 0.37
N LEU A 154 42.64 0.80 -0.47
CA LEU A 154 41.42 0.81 -1.28
C LEU A 154 40.16 0.65 -0.42
N ALA A 155 40.17 -0.26 0.56
CA ALA A 155 39.06 -0.44 1.49
C ALA A 155 38.79 0.85 2.28
N ASP A 156 39.83 1.50 2.79
CA ASP A 156 39.71 2.78 3.48
C ASP A 156 39.27 3.91 2.54
N GLY A 157 39.71 3.88 1.27
CA GLY A 157 39.23 4.76 0.21
C GLY A 157 37.72 4.64 -0.02
N TYR A 158 37.20 3.41 -0.16
CA TYR A 158 35.77 3.15 -0.30
C TYR A 158 34.97 3.53 0.94
N ARG A 159 35.49 3.25 2.14
CA ARG A 159 34.87 3.68 3.41
C ARG A 159 34.78 5.20 3.50
N LYS A 160 35.83 5.92 3.12
CA LYS A 160 35.85 7.40 3.10
C LYS A 160 34.82 7.98 2.13
N ILE A 161 34.68 7.42 0.93
CA ILE A 161 33.60 7.81 0.01
C ILE A 161 32.23 7.54 0.64
N GLY A 162 32.08 6.40 1.32
CA GLY A 162 30.86 6.08 2.06
C GLY A 162 30.52 7.10 3.16
N GLU A 163 31.51 7.59 3.91
CA GLU A 163 31.31 8.60 4.95
C GLU A 163 30.91 9.96 4.36
N GLU A 164 31.57 10.37 3.29
CA GLU A 164 31.22 11.59 2.55
C GLU A 164 29.81 11.49 1.94
N LEU A 165 29.40 10.31 1.47
CA LEU A 165 28.06 10.05 0.97
C LEU A 165 27.00 10.18 2.08
N VAL A 166 27.27 9.69 3.30
CA VAL A 166 26.36 9.88 4.45
C VAL A 166 26.15 11.37 4.74
N HIS A 167 27.21 12.19 4.66
CA HIS A 167 27.08 13.64 4.82
C HIS A 167 26.27 14.28 3.69
N LEU A 168 26.44 13.82 2.45
CA LEU A 168 25.63 14.31 1.32
C LEU A 168 24.15 13.96 1.50
N LEU A 169 23.83 12.74 1.95
CA LEU A 169 22.45 12.34 2.25
C LEU A 169 21.82 13.20 3.35
N HIS A 170 22.58 13.51 4.40
CA HIS A 170 22.11 14.40 5.46
C HIS A 170 21.91 15.85 4.97
N TYR A 171 22.79 16.33 4.10
CA TYR A 171 22.63 17.63 3.44
C TYR A 171 21.32 17.69 2.63
N VAL A 172 21.01 16.66 1.84
CA VAL A 172 19.76 16.58 1.08
C VAL A 172 18.55 16.53 2.01
N GLU A 173 18.62 15.73 3.09
CA GLU A 173 17.56 15.62 4.10
C GLU A 173 17.20 16.97 4.74
N LEU A 174 18.22 17.74 5.17
CA LEU A 174 18.03 19.06 5.77
C LEU A 174 17.38 20.05 4.80
N ASN A 175 17.82 20.04 3.55
CA ASN A 175 17.28 20.93 2.51
C ASN A 175 15.85 20.55 2.11
N ALA A 176 15.56 19.26 1.92
CA ALA A 176 14.20 18.77 1.68
C ALA A 176 13.24 19.12 2.83
N THR A 177 13.73 19.01 4.07
CA THR A 177 12.97 19.42 5.27
C THR A 177 12.73 20.94 5.31
N GLY A 178 13.74 21.73 4.93
CA GLY A 178 13.63 23.18 4.80
C GLY A 178 12.59 23.58 3.77
N LEU A 179 12.61 22.94 2.60
CA LEU A 179 11.66 23.14 1.50
C LEU A 179 10.23 22.83 1.96
N ARG A 180 10.03 21.67 2.59
CA ARG A 180 8.73 21.30 3.18
C ARG A 180 8.24 22.33 4.20
N LYS A 181 9.14 22.83 5.06
CA LYS A 181 8.79 23.82 6.09
C LYS A 181 8.46 25.19 5.51
N ILE A 182 9.02 25.58 4.36
CA ILE A 182 8.70 26.87 3.74
C ILE A 182 7.38 26.78 2.98
N LEU A 183 7.18 25.71 2.22
CA LEU A 183 5.93 25.42 1.49
C LEU A 183 4.74 25.30 2.47
N LYS A 184 4.88 24.50 3.54
CA LYS A 184 3.85 24.41 4.59
C LYS A 184 3.55 25.75 5.27
N LYS A 185 4.56 26.62 5.40
CA LYS A 185 4.37 27.95 5.98
C LYS A 185 3.65 28.86 5.01
N HIS A 186 3.90 28.75 3.71
CA HIS A 186 3.15 29.44 2.67
C HIS A 186 1.65 29.10 2.76
N ASP A 187 1.29 27.82 2.70
CA ASP A 187 -0.13 27.41 2.72
C ASP A 187 -0.86 27.82 4.01
N LYS A 188 -0.16 27.79 5.16
CA LYS A 188 -0.75 28.21 6.44
C LYS A 188 -1.10 29.70 6.44
N ASN A 189 -0.27 30.49 5.75
CA ASN A 189 -0.35 31.93 5.66
C ASN A 189 -1.29 32.39 4.54
N ASN A 190 -1.42 31.61 3.46
CA ASN A 190 -2.24 31.88 2.28
C ASN A 190 -3.30 30.79 2.10
N LYS A 191 -4.28 30.73 3.01
CA LYS A 191 -5.33 29.69 3.00
C LYS A 191 -6.21 29.68 1.73
N ALA A 192 -6.25 30.79 0.99
CA ALA A 192 -7.02 30.94 -0.24
C ALA A 192 -6.27 30.46 -1.49
N HIS A 193 -4.94 30.38 -1.46
CA HIS A 193 -4.12 29.91 -2.58
C HIS A 193 -2.96 29.09 -2.03
N LYS A 194 -3.19 27.79 -1.84
CA LYS A 194 -2.15 26.85 -1.45
C LYS A 194 -1.31 26.53 -2.68
N ILE A 195 0.01 26.61 -2.56
CA ILE A 195 0.91 26.30 -3.68
C ILE A 195 1.66 24.99 -3.49
N THR A 196 1.68 24.41 -2.29
CA THR A 196 2.52 23.23 -2.03
C THR A 196 2.23 22.10 -3.02
N ASP A 197 0.97 21.87 -3.34
CA ASP A 197 0.56 20.77 -4.20
C ASP A 197 0.91 21.06 -5.66
N ASN A 198 0.61 22.27 -6.18
CA ASN A 198 0.87 22.65 -7.57
C ASN A 198 2.35 22.90 -7.83
N TYR A 199 3.05 23.56 -6.90
CA TYR A 199 4.48 23.79 -7.01
C TYR A 199 5.25 22.47 -7.03
N ILE A 200 4.88 21.51 -6.17
CA ILE A 200 5.52 20.18 -6.16
C ILE A 200 5.11 19.38 -7.40
N SER A 201 3.84 19.32 -7.80
CA SER A 201 3.42 18.53 -8.97
C SER A 201 4.05 19.07 -10.25
N THR A 202 3.92 20.36 -10.54
CA THR A 202 4.47 20.98 -11.76
C THR A 202 6.00 20.86 -11.83
N ARG A 203 6.69 20.84 -10.68
CA ARG A 203 8.15 20.69 -10.60
C ARG A 203 8.62 19.27 -10.29
N VAL A 204 7.74 18.29 -10.16
CA VAL A 204 8.13 16.86 -10.12
C VAL A 204 7.78 16.21 -11.46
N ASP A 205 6.72 16.67 -12.12
CA ASP A 205 6.20 16.13 -13.39
C ASP A 205 6.79 16.82 -14.63
N ALA A 206 7.34 18.03 -14.53
CA ALA A 206 8.04 18.64 -15.65
C ALA A 206 9.31 17.85 -15.99
N ASN A 207 9.43 17.41 -17.24
CA ASN A 207 10.54 16.63 -17.83
C ASN A 207 11.97 17.19 -17.59
N VAL A 208 12.14 18.35 -16.95
CA VAL A 208 13.43 19.03 -16.72
C VAL A 208 13.47 19.77 -15.37
N SER A 209 12.80 19.28 -14.33
CA SER A 209 12.82 19.97 -13.04
C SER A 209 13.98 19.57 -12.13
N HIS A 210 14.66 20.57 -11.56
CA HIS A 210 15.74 20.39 -10.58
C HIS A 210 15.25 19.70 -9.31
N LEU A 211 13.98 19.89 -8.95
CA LEU A 211 13.39 19.28 -7.76
C LEU A 211 13.30 17.75 -7.88
N GLN A 212 13.15 17.22 -9.10
CA GLN A 212 13.14 15.78 -9.37
C GLN A 212 14.48 15.13 -9.02
N GLN A 213 15.61 15.80 -9.29
CA GLN A 213 16.94 15.29 -8.97
C GLN A 213 17.22 15.20 -7.47
N LEU A 214 16.51 15.99 -6.64
CA LEU A 214 16.59 15.93 -5.19
C LEU A 214 15.81 14.73 -4.60
N TYR A 215 14.79 14.24 -5.32
CA TYR A 215 13.84 13.23 -4.84
C TYR A 215 14.01 11.84 -5.46
N HIS A 216 14.78 11.72 -6.54
CA HIS A 216 15.12 10.45 -7.17
C HIS A 216 16.52 9.97 -6.73
N ASP A 217 16.58 8.76 -6.19
CA ASP A 217 17.79 8.17 -5.60
C ASP A 217 18.66 7.40 -6.60
N GLU A 218 18.48 7.59 -7.91
CA GLU A 218 19.11 6.74 -8.95
C GLU A 218 20.64 6.85 -8.91
N GLY A 219 21.18 8.07 -8.94
CA GLY A 219 22.63 8.29 -8.87
C GLY A 219 23.24 7.84 -7.53
N ILE A 220 22.52 8.04 -6.42
CA ILE A 220 22.95 7.56 -5.09
C ILE A 220 22.98 6.02 -5.06
N SER A 221 21.95 5.38 -5.61
CA SER A 221 21.82 3.92 -5.60
C SER A 221 22.95 3.24 -6.37
N ALA A 222 23.35 3.82 -7.51
CA ALA A 222 24.49 3.35 -8.29
C ALA A 222 25.82 3.45 -7.51
N ILE A 223 26.05 4.58 -6.80
CA ILE A 223 27.24 4.78 -5.96
C ILE A 223 27.28 3.76 -4.80
N ILE A 224 26.15 3.55 -4.11
CA ILE A 224 26.04 2.57 -3.01
C ILE A 224 26.28 1.14 -3.52
N ALA A 225 25.70 0.79 -4.67
CA ALA A 225 25.89 -0.52 -5.28
C ALA A 225 27.37 -0.75 -5.63
N THR A 226 28.03 0.25 -6.21
CA THR A 226 29.45 0.20 -6.57
C THR A 226 30.33 0.01 -5.33
N ILE A 227 30.10 0.78 -4.26
CA ILE A 227 30.84 0.63 -2.99
C ILE A 227 30.65 -0.77 -2.40
N ARG A 228 29.41 -1.27 -2.39
CA ARG A 228 29.08 -2.59 -1.85
C ARG A 228 29.77 -3.71 -2.63
N VAL A 229 29.71 -3.67 -3.96
CA VAL A 229 30.38 -4.65 -4.83
C VAL A 229 31.88 -4.57 -4.63
N ALA A 230 32.46 -3.36 -4.64
CA ALA A 230 33.90 -3.19 -4.52
C ALA A 230 34.45 -3.71 -3.18
N LEU A 231 33.78 -3.43 -2.06
CA LEU A 231 34.18 -3.94 -0.73
C LEU A 231 34.04 -5.46 -0.65
N LYS A 232 33.00 -6.04 -1.29
CA LYS A 232 32.82 -7.49 -1.36
C LYS A 232 33.92 -8.16 -2.17
N ASP A 233 34.27 -7.60 -3.33
CA ASP A 233 35.35 -8.09 -4.19
C ASP A 233 36.72 -8.02 -3.46
N LEU A 234 36.97 -6.96 -2.69
CA LEU A 234 38.18 -6.87 -1.85
C LEU A 234 38.19 -7.92 -0.74
N GLN A 235 37.03 -8.22 -0.16
CA GLN A 235 36.89 -9.24 0.88
C GLN A 235 37.16 -10.65 0.32
N THR A 236 36.62 -10.98 -0.86
CA THR A 236 36.91 -12.26 -1.53
C THR A 236 38.38 -12.39 -1.86
N LEU A 237 39.00 -11.31 -2.34
CA LEU A 237 40.43 -11.29 -2.64
C LEU A 237 41.30 -11.40 -1.37
N GLN A 238 40.85 -10.81 -0.25
CA GLN A 238 41.48 -11.01 1.07
C GLN A 238 41.36 -12.46 1.56
N ALA A 239 40.24 -13.13 1.26
CA ALA A 239 40.01 -14.53 1.60
C ALA A 239 40.89 -15.47 0.76
N GLU A 240 40.97 -15.25 -0.55
CA GLU A 240 41.81 -16.03 -1.48
C GLU A 240 43.30 -15.91 -1.14
N LEU A 241 43.73 -14.75 -0.65
CA LEU A 241 45.11 -14.50 -0.22
C LEU A 241 45.44 -15.01 1.18
N GLY A 242 44.49 -15.62 1.90
CA GLY A 242 44.70 -16.14 3.26
C GLY A 242 44.95 -15.05 4.32
N LEU A 243 44.53 -13.82 4.06
CA LEU A 243 44.73 -12.65 4.93
C LEU A 243 43.56 -12.42 5.92
N LEU A 244 42.61 -13.35 5.99
CA LEU A 244 41.56 -13.35 7.00
C LEU A 244 42.07 -13.96 8.32
N PRO A 245 41.70 -13.42 9.49
CA PRO A 245 41.95 -14.11 10.75
C PRO A 245 41.31 -15.51 10.71
N PRO A 246 41.92 -16.55 11.29
CA PRO A 246 41.24 -17.82 11.48
C PRO A 246 39.94 -17.57 12.24
N ALA A 247 38.84 -18.15 11.75
CA ALA A 247 37.56 -18.12 12.44
C ALA A 247 37.78 -18.56 13.89
N ILE A 248 37.16 -17.86 14.84
CA ILE A 248 37.14 -18.29 16.23
C ILE A 248 36.42 -19.64 16.25
N GLU A 249 37.19 -20.73 16.20
CA GLU A 249 36.68 -22.07 16.43
C GLU A 249 36.13 -22.13 17.85
N ALA A 250 34.86 -22.53 17.95
CA ALA A 250 34.27 -22.98 19.21
C ALA A 250 35.16 -24.08 19.82
N PRO A 251 35.25 -24.20 21.16
CA PRO A 251 36.22 -25.09 21.79
C PRO A 251 35.87 -26.55 21.47
N ALA A 252 36.65 -27.18 20.58
CA ALA A 252 36.58 -28.61 20.32
C ALA A 252 37.53 -29.35 21.27
N SER A 253 36.97 -30.36 21.93
CA SER A 253 37.64 -31.35 22.76
C SER A 253 38.74 -32.12 22.02
N GLU A 254 39.81 -32.39 22.75
CA GLU A 254 41.02 -33.11 22.34
C GLU A 254 40.75 -34.48 21.66
N SER A 255 41.45 -34.75 20.55
CA SER A 255 42.20 -36.01 20.41
C SER A 255 43.16 -36.01 19.19
N ARG A 256 44.37 -36.50 19.49
CA ARG A 256 45.53 -36.94 18.67
C ARG A 256 45.12 -37.54 17.29
N THR A 257 45.85 -37.40 16.16
CA THR A 257 47.29 -37.68 15.90
C THR A 257 47.68 -37.32 14.45
N SER A 258 49.00 -37.20 14.21
CA SER A 258 49.78 -37.41 12.96
C SER A 258 49.81 -36.36 11.82
N ARG A 259 50.88 -35.54 11.87
CA ARG A 259 52.01 -35.44 10.90
C ARG A 259 51.71 -35.32 9.39
N ALA A 260 51.83 -34.12 8.83
CA ALA A 260 52.55 -33.86 7.57
C ALA A 260 52.80 -32.35 7.30
N SER A 261 54.05 -32.06 6.90
CA SER A 261 54.46 -30.98 5.98
C SER A 261 54.35 -29.52 6.41
N ARG A 262 55.39 -29.08 7.12
CA ARG A 262 55.76 -27.68 7.36
C ARG A 262 56.35 -27.09 6.07
N VAL A 263 55.57 -26.30 5.33
CA VAL A 263 56.10 -25.36 4.32
C VAL A 263 56.24 -24.00 4.99
N SER A 264 57.48 -23.52 5.04
CA SER A 264 57.88 -22.19 5.48
C SER A 264 57.32 -21.11 4.56
N PHE A 265 56.48 -20.22 5.09
CA PHE A 265 56.23 -18.91 4.52
C PHE A 265 56.50 -17.81 5.56
N THR A 266 57.07 -16.72 5.05
CA THR A 266 57.57 -15.50 5.69
C THR A 266 56.55 -14.80 6.62
N PRO A 267 56.99 -13.94 7.56
CA PRO A 267 56.07 -13.28 8.49
C PRO A 267 55.23 -12.26 7.73
N ALA A 268 53.98 -12.61 7.42
CA ALA A 268 53.02 -11.70 6.84
C ALA A 268 52.74 -10.56 7.84
N THR A 269 52.88 -9.32 7.36
CA THR A 269 52.51 -8.09 8.03
C THR A 269 51.09 -8.17 8.58
N LYS A 270 50.97 -8.08 9.91
CA LYS A 270 49.70 -8.11 10.63
C LYS A 270 48.86 -6.88 10.25
N MET A 271 47.76 -7.07 9.52
CA MET A 271 46.82 -5.98 9.18
C MET A 271 46.11 -5.44 10.44
N GLU A 272 46.00 -4.11 10.55
CA GLU A 272 45.35 -3.43 11.68
C GLU A 272 43.81 -3.48 11.65
N ARG A 273 43.17 -3.76 10.50
CA ARG A 273 41.70 -3.78 10.40
C ARG A 273 41.21 -4.69 9.25
N SER A 274 40.49 -5.77 9.57
CA SER A 274 39.91 -6.68 8.56
C SER A 274 38.60 -6.13 7.99
N ILE A 275 38.32 -6.45 6.72
CA ILE A 275 37.03 -6.16 6.06
C ILE A 275 36.01 -7.17 6.60
N SER A 276 35.01 -6.70 7.34
CA SER A 276 33.99 -7.56 7.98
C SER A 276 32.83 -7.87 7.03
N GLU A 277 32.19 -9.04 7.18
CA GLU A 277 30.96 -9.43 6.45
C GLU A 277 29.82 -8.41 6.59
N THR A 278 29.81 -7.62 7.67
CA THR A 278 28.89 -6.49 7.87
C THR A 278 29.68 -5.19 8.02
N GLU A 279 30.14 -4.65 6.90
CA GLU A 279 30.84 -3.36 6.89
C GLU A 279 29.99 -2.25 7.54
N PRO A 280 30.42 -1.64 8.67
CA PRO A 280 29.64 -0.67 9.42
C PRO A 280 29.29 0.58 8.61
N ILE A 281 30.10 0.91 7.60
CA ILE A 281 29.82 2.03 6.71
C ILE A 281 28.58 1.80 5.83
N LEU A 282 28.36 0.56 5.37
CA LEU A 282 27.18 0.20 4.58
C LEU A 282 25.90 0.32 5.42
N ASN A 283 26.00 0.00 6.72
CA ASN A 283 24.89 0.19 7.66
C ASN A 283 24.58 1.70 7.84
N LYS A 284 25.59 2.53 8.09
CA LYS A 284 25.41 4.00 8.21
C LYS A 284 24.78 4.61 6.95
N ILE A 285 25.21 4.19 5.77
CA ILE A 285 24.62 4.59 4.48
C ILE A 285 23.15 4.16 4.41
N SER A 286 22.83 2.92 4.80
CA SER A 286 21.45 2.41 4.76
C SER A 286 20.51 3.20 5.68
N VAL A 287 20.95 3.53 6.90
CA VAL A 287 20.18 4.34 7.86
C VAL A 287 20.01 5.77 7.36
N ALA A 288 21.06 6.39 6.83
CA ALA A 288 20.99 7.74 6.26
C ALA A 288 20.03 7.79 5.06
N ARG A 289 20.07 6.78 4.19
CA ARG A 289 19.15 6.64 3.06
C ARG A 289 17.70 6.46 3.53
N GLN A 290 17.47 5.67 4.57
CA GLN A 290 16.13 5.48 5.15
C GLN A 290 15.55 6.79 5.69
N ARG A 291 16.37 7.59 6.41
CA ARG A 291 15.97 8.91 6.90
C ARG A 291 15.62 9.86 5.75
N LEU A 292 16.43 9.87 4.71
CA LEU A 292 16.15 10.63 3.50
C LEU A 292 14.80 10.22 2.89
N HIS A 293 14.58 8.91 2.65
CA HIS A 293 13.30 8.40 2.13
C HIS A 293 12.10 8.81 2.98
N GLN A 294 12.21 8.76 4.31
CA GLN A 294 11.13 9.21 5.21
C GLN A 294 10.86 10.71 5.08
N SER A 295 11.92 11.53 4.97
CA SER A 295 11.80 12.98 4.82
C SER A 295 11.19 13.39 3.47
N THR A 296 11.49 12.62 2.41
CA THR A 296 11.02 12.86 1.03
C THR A 296 9.69 12.18 0.72
N ARG A 297 9.25 11.22 1.54
CA ARG A 297 7.95 10.52 1.41
C ARG A 297 6.79 11.48 1.28
N TYR A 298 6.81 12.62 1.96
CA TYR A 298 5.77 13.65 1.87
C TYR A 298 5.61 14.21 0.44
N ALA A 299 6.72 14.54 -0.23
CA ALA A 299 6.68 15.04 -1.60
C ALA A 299 6.23 13.95 -2.58
N LYS A 300 6.74 12.72 -2.40
CA LYS A 300 6.28 11.55 -3.19
C LYS A 300 4.81 11.22 -2.96
N THR A 301 4.29 11.37 -1.74
CA THR A 301 2.86 11.18 -1.47
C THR A 301 2.01 12.28 -2.05
N ILE A 302 2.50 13.52 -2.11
CA ILE A 302 1.78 14.64 -2.75
C ILE A 302 1.80 14.51 -4.26
N ALA A 303 2.96 14.18 -4.86
CA ALA A 303 3.08 13.89 -6.28
C ALA A 303 2.30 12.63 -6.68
N ALA A 304 2.29 11.58 -5.84
CA ALA A 304 1.45 10.41 -6.08
C ALA A 304 -0.04 10.76 -5.88
N GLN A 305 -0.38 11.62 -4.92
CA GLN A 305 -1.73 12.14 -4.78
C GLN A 305 -2.13 12.99 -5.99
N SER A 306 -1.22 13.75 -6.61
CA SER A 306 -1.48 14.46 -7.89
C SER A 306 -1.66 13.48 -9.04
N LEU A 307 -0.80 12.46 -9.17
CA LEU A 307 -0.81 11.46 -10.26
C LEU A 307 -1.97 10.46 -10.20
N ILE A 308 -2.39 10.01 -9.01
CA ILE A 308 -3.53 9.08 -8.82
C ILE A 308 -4.85 9.79 -9.11
N PHE A 309 -4.88 11.12 -8.99
CA PHE A 309 -6.08 11.92 -9.05
C PHE A 309 -5.89 13.14 -9.95
N ASP A 310 -5.15 12.95 -11.03
CA ASP A 310 -5.07 13.89 -12.12
C ASP A 310 -6.43 13.88 -12.81
N SER A 311 -7.37 14.57 -12.17
CA SER A 311 -8.60 14.94 -12.82
C SER A 311 -8.22 15.98 -13.83
N ASP A 312 -8.61 15.75 -15.08
CA ASP A 312 -8.57 16.70 -16.20
C ASP A 312 -9.37 18.03 -15.94
N LEU A 313 -9.45 18.48 -14.70
CA LEU A 313 -10.08 19.69 -14.21
C LEU A 313 -8.97 20.69 -13.89
N SER A 314 -9.17 21.94 -14.30
CA SER A 314 -8.32 23.04 -13.83
C SER A 314 -8.46 23.23 -12.31
N GLU A 315 -7.44 23.80 -11.67
CA GLU A 315 -7.43 24.06 -10.22
C GLU A 315 -8.65 24.89 -9.76
N ASP A 316 -9.10 25.81 -10.62
CA ASP A 316 -10.29 26.63 -10.40
C ASP A 316 -11.59 25.78 -10.40
N GLU A 317 -11.69 24.79 -11.29
CA GLU A 317 -12.81 23.83 -11.32
C GLU A 317 -12.77 22.85 -10.15
N GLU A 318 -11.58 22.41 -9.72
CA GLU A 318 -11.41 21.52 -8.58
C GLU A 318 -11.74 22.24 -7.26
N GLU A 319 -11.43 23.52 -7.13
CA GLU A 319 -11.80 24.34 -5.96
C GLU A 319 -13.32 24.58 -5.87
N VAL A 320 -14.01 24.78 -7.00
CA VAL A 320 -15.48 24.89 -7.07
C VAL A 320 -16.16 23.56 -6.72
N VAL A 321 -15.66 22.44 -7.25
CA VAL A 321 -16.15 21.09 -6.89
C VAL A 321 -15.87 20.80 -5.42
N TYR A 322 -14.67 21.11 -4.91
CA TYR A 322 -14.27 20.91 -3.52
C TYR A 322 -15.10 21.75 -2.56
N THR A 323 -15.37 23.02 -2.87
CA THR A 323 -16.22 23.90 -2.05
C THR A 323 -17.69 23.43 -2.06
N ALA A 324 -18.20 22.96 -3.20
CA ALA A 324 -19.53 22.32 -3.28
C ALA A 324 -19.61 21.02 -2.45
N PHE A 325 -18.59 20.15 -2.52
CA PHE A 325 -18.50 18.93 -1.71
C PHE A 325 -18.38 19.23 -0.21
N LYS A 326 -17.59 20.25 0.15
CA LYS A 326 -17.38 20.66 1.54
C LYS A 326 -18.63 21.30 2.15
N ALA A 327 -19.43 21.97 1.33
CA ALA A 327 -20.76 22.46 1.70
C ALA A 327 -21.74 21.31 1.96
N GLN A 328 -21.58 20.16 1.29
CA GLN A 328 -22.48 19.01 1.39
C GLN A 328 -22.32 18.13 2.62
N LYS A 329 -21.22 18.24 3.40
CA LYS A 329 -20.91 17.40 4.59
C LYS A 329 -21.67 16.06 4.60
N PRO A 330 -21.24 15.06 3.81
CA PRO A 330 -21.97 13.80 3.70
C PRO A 330 -22.22 13.22 5.09
N SER A 331 -23.46 12.78 5.34
CA SER A 331 -23.90 12.30 6.65
C SER A 331 -22.95 11.22 7.19
N GLU A 332 -22.31 11.49 8.32
CA GLU A 332 -21.43 10.53 8.99
C GLU A 332 -22.16 9.22 9.31
N PHE A 333 -23.46 9.29 9.57
CA PHE A 333 -24.28 8.10 9.76
C PHE A 333 -24.45 7.29 8.47
N SER A 334 -24.63 7.94 7.32
CA SER A 334 -24.68 7.26 6.01
C SER A 334 -23.33 6.63 5.63
N ARG A 335 -22.20 7.28 5.99
CA ARG A 335 -20.86 6.69 5.87
C ARG A 335 -20.72 5.43 6.73
N TRP A 336 -21.19 5.49 7.98
CA TRP A 336 -21.18 4.34 8.90
C TRP A 336 -22.06 3.19 8.39
N LEU A 337 -23.28 3.49 7.94
CA LEU A 337 -24.18 2.50 7.33
C LEU A 337 -23.53 1.82 6.13
N ASN A 338 -22.85 2.57 5.26
CA ASN A 338 -22.13 2.04 4.12
C ASN A 338 -21.00 1.07 4.53
N MET A 339 -20.25 1.40 5.58
CA MET A 339 -19.23 0.48 6.13
C MET A 339 -19.89 -0.76 6.75
N MET A 340 -20.98 -0.60 7.49
CA MET A 340 -21.70 -1.70 8.12
C MET A 340 -22.36 -2.65 7.13
N SER A 341 -22.86 -2.16 5.99
CA SER A 341 -23.35 -3.02 4.90
C SER A 341 -22.31 -4.09 4.54
N THR A 342 -21.05 -3.67 4.45
CA THR A 342 -19.94 -4.55 4.05
C THR A 342 -19.62 -5.57 5.13
N PHE A 343 -19.54 -5.13 6.39
CA PHE A 343 -19.34 -6.02 7.53
C PHE A 343 -20.46 -7.07 7.61
N LEU A 344 -21.73 -6.63 7.64
CA LEU A 344 -22.89 -7.49 7.74
C LEU A 344 -22.99 -8.47 6.56
N TYR A 345 -22.68 -8.03 5.35
CA TYR A 345 -22.67 -8.90 4.17
C TYR A 345 -21.63 -10.01 4.29
N MET A 346 -20.41 -9.68 4.73
CA MET A 346 -19.37 -10.69 4.90
C MET A 346 -19.65 -11.64 6.07
N THR A 347 -20.28 -11.15 7.15
CA THR A 347 -20.81 -12.01 8.22
C THR A 347 -21.90 -12.95 7.68
N ASN A 348 -22.88 -12.42 6.95
CA ASN A 348 -23.96 -13.22 6.32
C ASN A 348 -23.42 -14.32 5.40
N TYR A 349 -22.33 -14.00 4.69
CA TYR A 349 -21.73 -14.91 3.74
C TYR A 349 -21.09 -16.12 4.43
N TYR A 350 -20.32 -15.89 5.50
CA TYR A 350 -19.52 -16.92 6.18
C TYR A 350 -20.16 -17.52 7.44
N ILE A 351 -21.24 -16.95 7.98
CA ILE A 351 -21.96 -17.51 9.15
C ILE A 351 -22.51 -18.92 8.89
N VAL A 352 -22.74 -19.29 7.63
CA VAL A 352 -23.22 -20.63 7.27
C VAL A 352 -22.09 -21.66 7.14
N ALA A 353 -20.83 -21.24 7.03
CA ALA A 353 -19.72 -22.15 6.71
C ALA A 353 -19.55 -23.28 7.75
N PRO A 354 -19.69 -23.04 9.07
CA PRO A 354 -19.58 -24.10 10.08
C PRO A 354 -20.62 -25.21 10.00
N THR A 355 -21.81 -24.93 9.47
CA THR A 355 -22.96 -25.85 9.50
C THR A 355 -23.45 -26.25 8.09
N ALA A 356 -22.82 -25.74 7.03
CA ALA A 356 -23.28 -25.96 5.65
C ALA A 356 -23.24 -27.45 5.23
N GLY A 357 -22.27 -28.22 5.73
CA GLY A 357 -22.18 -29.67 5.50
C GLY A 357 -23.33 -30.41 6.15
N ASP A 358 -23.44 -30.29 7.47
CA ASP A 358 -24.50 -30.88 8.28
C ASP A 358 -25.89 -30.53 7.74
N TYR A 359 -26.08 -29.27 7.34
CA TYR A 359 -27.37 -28.82 6.81
C TYR A 359 -27.74 -29.49 5.48
N ALA A 360 -26.75 -29.73 4.61
CA ALA A 360 -26.98 -30.44 3.37
C ALA A 360 -27.34 -31.92 3.62
N GLU A 361 -26.71 -32.56 4.61
CA GLU A 361 -27.01 -33.94 5.00
C GLU A 361 -28.40 -34.09 5.60
N LEU A 362 -28.81 -33.16 6.47
CA LEU A 362 -30.16 -33.13 7.05
C LEU A 362 -31.28 -33.02 6.00
N LEU A 363 -30.97 -32.42 4.83
CA LEU A 363 -31.88 -32.28 3.70
C LEU A 363 -31.78 -33.43 2.68
N GLY A 364 -31.08 -34.52 3.02
CA GLY A 364 -30.94 -35.71 2.19
C GLY A 364 -29.81 -35.65 1.15
N GLY A 365 -28.90 -34.68 1.28
CA GLY A 365 -27.68 -34.55 0.48
C GLY A 365 -26.45 -35.19 1.13
N SER A 366 -25.27 -34.87 0.62
CA SER A 366 -23.97 -35.21 1.24
C SER A 366 -23.27 -33.96 1.76
N ALA A 367 -22.37 -34.09 2.75
CA ALA A 367 -21.54 -32.98 3.22
C ALA A 367 -20.73 -32.29 2.09
N ALA A 368 -20.44 -33.00 1.00
CA ALA A 368 -19.79 -32.45 -0.19
C ALA A 368 -20.60 -31.31 -0.84
N LEU A 369 -21.93 -31.28 -0.68
CA LEU A 369 -22.79 -30.20 -1.19
C LEU A 369 -22.61 -28.89 -0.43
N SER A 370 -21.87 -28.87 0.69
CA SER A 370 -21.49 -27.64 1.40
C SER A 370 -20.82 -26.62 0.47
N GLY A 371 -19.95 -27.07 -0.43
CA GLY A 371 -19.32 -26.22 -1.43
C GLY A 371 -20.35 -25.53 -2.34
N ILE A 372 -21.33 -26.26 -2.87
CA ILE A 372 -22.42 -25.69 -3.66
C ILE A 372 -23.25 -24.70 -2.81
N VAL A 373 -23.61 -25.05 -1.58
CA VAL A 373 -24.38 -24.17 -0.69
C VAL A 373 -23.63 -22.85 -0.45
N VAL A 374 -22.34 -22.91 -0.14
CA VAL A 374 -21.51 -21.71 0.06
C VAL A 374 -21.34 -20.94 -1.26
N GLY A 375 -21.05 -21.64 -2.36
CA GLY A 375 -20.67 -21.11 -3.67
C GLY A 375 -21.79 -20.50 -4.52
N MET A 376 -23.07 -20.82 -4.27
CA MET A 376 -24.16 -20.15 -4.99
C MET A 376 -24.20 -18.64 -4.73
N THR A 377 -23.73 -18.19 -3.57
CA THR A 377 -23.68 -16.76 -3.24
C THR A 377 -22.65 -15.98 -4.06
N PRO A 378 -21.36 -16.36 -4.16
CA PRO A 378 -20.41 -15.67 -5.02
C PRO A 378 -20.83 -15.71 -6.49
N VAL A 379 -21.29 -16.86 -7.00
CA VAL A 379 -21.78 -17.01 -8.39
C VAL A 379 -22.85 -15.96 -8.71
N SER A 380 -23.87 -15.84 -7.86
CA SER A 380 -24.93 -14.85 -8.05
C SER A 380 -24.45 -13.41 -7.84
N SER A 381 -23.50 -13.20 -6.93
CA SER A 381 -23.02 -11.85 -6.62
C SER A 381 -22.24 -11.21 -7.78
N MET A 382 -21.62 -11.99 -8.67
CA MET A 382 -20.99 -11.47 -9.91
C MET A 382 -22.02 -10.75 -10.79
N LEU A 383 -23.22 -11.32 -10.93
CA LEU A 383 -24.31 -10.67 -11.68
C LEU A 383 -24.74 -9.36 -11.02
N SER A 384 -24.89 -9.38 -9.68
CA SER A 384 -25.30 -8.19 -8.94
C SER A 384 -24.25 -7.09 -8.95
N ALA A 385 -22.95 -7.43 -8.97
CA ALA A 385 -21.87 -6.47 -8.91
C ALA A 385 -21.86 -5.58 -10.17
N VAL A 386 -22.11 -6.15 -11.35
CA VAL A 386 -22.31 -5.42 -12.61
C VAL A 386 -23.58 -4.57 -12.56
N LEU A 387 -24.73 -5.16 -12.18
CA LEU A 387 -26.02 -4.46 -12.09
C LEU A 387 -25.93 -3.23 -11.18
N TYR A 388 -25.35 -3.40 -9.99
CA TYR A 388 -25.16 -2.34 -9.02
C TYR A 388 -24.06 -1.36 -9.42
N SER A 389 -23.02 -1.79 -10.13
CA SER A 389 -22.05 -0.85 -10.73
C SER A 389 -22.73 0.05 -11.76
N TRP A 390 -23.77 -0.39 -12.45
CA TRP A 390 -24.56 0.49 -13.30
C TRP A 390 -25.52 1.35 -12.47
N TRP A 391 -26.28 0.77 -11.54
CA TRP A 391 -27.34 1.46 -10.79
C TRP A 391 -26.78 2.53 -9.82
N ALA A 392 -25.63 2.27 -9.19
CA ALA A 392 -24.98 3.21 -8.27
C ALA A 392 -24.54 4.52 -8.96
N ASN A 393 -24.43 4.54 -10.30
CA ASN A 393 -24.23 5.79 -11.06
C ASN A 393 -25.38 6.78 -10.91
N LYS A 394 -26.59 6.31 -10.58
CA LYS A 394 -27.79 7.15 -10.49
C LYS A 394 -28.24 7.42 -9.06
N SER A 395 -28.24 6.41 -8.19
CA SER A 395 -28.65 6.52 -6.79
C SER A 395 -27.91 5.49 -5.94
N PHE A 396 -27.61 5.81 -4.69
CA PHE A 396 -27.09 4.85 -3.71
C PHE A 396 -28.21 4.21 -2.89
N LYS A 397 -29.23 4.97 -2.47
CA LYS A 397 -30.27 4.48 -1.55
C LYS A 397 -31.14 3.40 -2.17
N ALA A 398 -31.60 3.58 -3.41
CA ALA A 398 -32.47 2.62 -4.08
C ALA A 398 -31.83 1.23 -4.27
N PRO A 399 -30.60 1.10 -4.84
CA PRO A 399 -29.98 -0.21 -4.97
C PRO A 399 -29.59 -0.83 -3.61
N LEU A 400 -29.26 -0.03 -2.59
CA LEU A 400 -29.01 -0.54 -1.23
C LEU A 400 -30.27 -1.16 -0.59
N LEU A 401 -31.43 -0.52 -0.76
CA LEU A 401 -32.71 -1.07 -0.29
C LEU A 401 -33.06 -2.36 -1.00
N PHE A 402 -32.89 -2.42 -2.34
CA PHE A 402 -33.13 -3.64 -3.11
C PHE A 402 -32.20 -4.78 -2.67
N SER A 403 -30.89 -4.51 -2.57
CA SER A 403 -29.90 -5.46 -2.07
C SER A 403 -30.27 -5.99 -0.68
N THR A 404 -30.65 -5.10 0.24
CA THR A 404 -31.05 -5.49 1.59
C THR A 404 -32.34 -6.32 1.58
N GLY A 405 -33.30 -5.99 0.72
CA GLY A 405 -34.52 -6.78 0.52
C GLY A 405 -34.22 -8.21 0.06
N CYS A 406 -33.29 -8.38 -0.90
CA CYS A 406 -32.83 -9.71 -1.32
C CYS A 406 -32.20 -10.50 -0.16
N LEU A 407 -31.42 -9.84 0.72
CA LEU A 407 -30.81 -10.48 1.89
C LEU A 407 -31.83 -10.90 2.94
N ILE A 408 -32.89 -10.11 3.14
CA ILE A 408 -33.99 -10.47 4.04
C ILE A 408 -34.68 -11.73 3.54
N VAL A 409 -35.11 -11.72 2.27
CA VAL A 409 -35.81 -12.86 1.68
C VAL A 409 -34.90 -14.09 1.59
N GLY A 410 -33.64 -13.91 1.20
CA GLY A 410 -32.66 -14.99 1.07
C GLY A 410 -32.40 -15.72 2.40
N ASN A 411 -32.22 -14.96 3.48
CA ASN A 411 -32.03 -15.54 4.82
C ASN A 411 -33.30 -16.19 5.38
N LEU A 412 -34.48 -15.63 5.09
CA LEU A 412 -35.76 -16.25 5.45
C LEU A 412 -35.94 -17.60 4.75
N LEU A 413 -35.63 -17.67 3.44
CA LEU A 413 -35.69 -18.93 2.69
C LEU A 413 -34.70 -19.96 3.24
N TYR A 414 -33.46 -19.54 3.52
CA TYR A 414 -32.44 -20.41 4.10
C TYR A 414 -32.90 -20.98 5.47
N ALA A 415 -33.49 -20.15 6.32
CA ALA A 415 -33.97 -20.54 7.64
C ALA A 415 -35.18 -21.51 7.58
N LEU A 416 -36.08 -21.31 6.62
CA LEU A 416 -37.28 -22.14 6.46
C LEU A 416 -37.03 -23.47 5.73
N ALA A 417 -35.89 -23.60 5.03
CA ALA A 417 -35.65 -24.75 4.16
C ALA A 417 -35.70 -26.10 4.87
N LEU A 418 -35.24 -26.20 6.13
CA LEU A 418 -35.40 -27.42 6.93
C LEU A 418 -36.86 -27.74 7.26
N THR A 419 -37.67 -26.71 7.53
CA THR A 419 -39.09 -26.89 7.88
C THR A 419 -39.88 -27.45 6.70
N TYR A 420 -39.54 -27.04 5.48
CA TYR A 420 -40.14 -27.55 4.25
C TYR A 420 -39.37 -28.71 3.61
N ASN A 421 -38.30 -29.19 4.27
CA ASN A 421 -37.41 -30.24 3.78
C ASN A 421 -36.98 -30.04 2.31
N SER A 422 -36.50 -28.83 1.98
CA SER A 422 -36.20 -28.44 0.59
C SER A 422 -34.78 -27.92 0.41
N PHE A 423 -33.91 -28.73 -0.18
CA PHE A 423 -32.56 -28.31 -0.58
C PHE A 423 -32.58 -27.17 -1.61
N ALA A 424 -33.56 -27.16 -2.52
CA ALA A 424 -33.73 -26.06 -3.48
C ALA A 424 -33.96 -24.72 -2.79
N MET A 425 -34.68 -24.69 -1.66
CA MET A 425 -34.94 -23.48 -0.89
C MET A 425 -33.65 -22.92 -0.26
N VAL A 426 -32.71 -23.79 0.16
CA VAL A 426 -31.36 -23.39 0.58
C VAL A 426 -30.63 -22.69 -0.57
N LEU A 427 -30.60 -23.30 -1.75
CA LEU A 427 -29.90 -22.75 -2.92
C LEU A 427 -30.51 -21.41 -3.37
N VAL A 428 -31.83 -21.32 -3.46
CA VAL A 428 -32.53 -20.06 -3.80
C VAL A 428 -32.23 -18.99 -2.75
N GLY A 429 -32.23 -19.34 -1.47
CA GLY A 429 -31.82 -18.44 -0.39
C GLY A 429 -30.38 -17.91 -0.57
N ARG A 430 -29.44 -18.79 -0.93
CA ARG A 430 -28.04 -18.44 -1.19
C ARG A 430 -27.85 -17.60 -2.45
N VAL A 431 -28.63 -17.84 -3.51
CA VAL A 431 -28.68 -16.99 -4.71
C VAL A 431 -29.18 -15.59 -4.36
N LEU A 432 -30.29 -15.47 -3.62
CA LEU A 432 -30.80 -14.17 -3.20
C LEU A 432 -29.80 -13.42 -2.30
N ASN A 433 -29.11 -14.15 -1.41
CA ASN A 433 -28.02 -13.57 -0.62
C ASN A 433 -26.89 -13.04 -1.53
N GLY A 434 -26.57 -13.74 -2.63
CA GLY A 434 -25.61 -13.27 -3.64
C GLY A 434 -26.07 -12.03 -4.38
N LEU A 435 -27.34 -11.99 -4.82
CA LEU A 435 -27.95 -10.78 -5.40
C LEU A 435 -27.94 -9.61 -4.41
N GLY A 436 -27.95 -9.89 -3.12
CA GLY A 436 -27.78 -8.94 -2.03
C GLY A 436 -26.40 -8.28 -1.94
N GLY A 437 -25.42 -8.66 -2.76
CA GLY A 437 -24.04 -8.18 -2.69
C GLY A 437 -23.81 -6.71 -3.06
N ALA A 438 -24.08 -5.77 -2.14
CA ALA A 438 -23.89 -4.33 -2.33
C ALA A 438 -22.43 -3.83 -2.41
N ARG A 439 -21.43 -4.72 -2.55
CA ARG A 439 -20.00 -4.34 -2.46
C ARG A 439 -19.59 -3.31 -3.51
N SER A 440 -20.11 -3.39 -4.74
CA SER A 440 -19.84 -2.39 -5.78
C SER A 440 -20.45 -1.03 -5.46
N ILE A 441 -21.64 -0.99 -4.85
CA ILE A 441 -22.28 0.23 -4.35
C ILE A 441 -21.42 0.86 -3.26
N ASN A 442 -21.00 0.06 -2.27
CA ASN A 442 -20.27 0.54 -1.11
C ASN A 442 -18.90 1.14 -1.49
N ARG A 443 -18.21 0.50 -2.44
CA ARG A 443 -16.93 1.01 -2.99
C ARG A 443 -17.14 2.31 -3.76
N ARG A 444 -18.19 2.40 -4.59
CA ARG A 444 -18.48 3.65 -5.31
C ARG A 444 -18.89 4.77 -4.37
N TYR A 445 -19.67 4.48 -3.33
CA TYR A 445 -20.01 5.47 -2.30
C TYR A 445 -18.75 6.06 -1.65
N ILE A 446 -17.72 5.25 -1.39
CA ILE A 446 -16.43 5.75 -0.89
C ILE A 446 -15.75 6.63 -1.94
N ALA A 447 -15.68 6.17 -3.18
CA ALA A 447 -15.04 6.93 -4.26
C ALA A 447 -15.71 8.29 -4.51
N ASP A 448 -17.04 8.35 -4.48
CA ASP A 448 -17.80 9.55 -4.81
C ASP A 448 -17.93 10.51 -3.61
N ASN A 449 -18.11 10.01 -2.39
CA ASN A 449 -18.50 10.84 -1.24
C ASN A 449 -17.37 11.12 -0.23
N TYR A 450 -16.18 10.54 -0.40
CA TYR A 450 -15.04 10.82 0.46
C TYR A 450 -14.13 11.84 -0.21
N SER A 451 -13.56 12.76 0.58
CA SER A 451 -12.55 13.69 0.08
C SER A 451 -11.29 12.94 -0.38
N ARG A 452 -10.48 13.57 -1.25
CA ARG A 452 -9.23 13.00 -1.78
C ARG A 452 -8.30 12.51 -0.66
N GLU A 453 -8.23 13.25 0.46
CA GLU A 453 -7.44 12.90 1.65
C GLU A 453 -8.01 11.69 2.42
N GLU A 454 -9.33 11.51 2.43
CA GLU A 454 -10.03 10.48 3.21
C GLU A 454 -10.29 9.17 2.44
N ARG A 455 -10.27 9.19 1.10
CA ARG A 455 -10.57 8.02 0.26
C ARG A 455 -9.67 6.82 0.55
N THR A 456 -8.38 7.05 0.78
CA THR A 456 -7.43 5.98 1.12
C THR A 456 -7.80 5.32 2.45
N VAL A 457 -8.14 6.14 3.46
CA VAL A 457 -8.57 5.65 4.78
C VAL A 457 -9.92 4.94 4.67
N GLY A 458 -10.88 5.49 3.93
CA GLY A 458 -12.19 4.87 3.70
C GLY A 458 -12.08 3.51 3.00
N SER A 459 -11.21 3.40 2.01
CA SER A 459 -10.96 2.13 1.30
C SER A 459 -10.27 1.10 2.20
N ALA A 460 -9.32 1.52 3.05
CA ALA A 460 -8.69 0.65 4.04
C ALA A 460 -9.70 0.17 5.11
N LEU A 461 -10.58 1.06 5.57
CA LEU A 461 -11.66 0.71 6.49
C LEU A 461 -12.64 -0.28 5.86
N PHE A 462 -13.02 -0.09 4.59
CA PHE A 462 -13.88 -1.02 3.87
C PHE A 462 -13.31 -2.45 3.85
N VAL A 463 -12.01 -2.60 3.57
CA VAL A 463 -11.32 -3.91 3.60
C VAL A 463 -11.32 -4.47 5.02
N THR A 464 -11.03 -3.63 6.02
CA THR A 464 -11.04 -4.02 7.44
C THR A 464 -12.40 -4.53 7.90
N TYR A 465 -13.49 -3.82 7.57
CA TYR A 465 -14.86 -4.22 7.90
C TYR A 465 -15.25 -5.51 7.19
N SER A 466 -14.80 -5.71 5.94
CA SER A 466 -15.05 -6.95 5.20
C SER A 466 -14.45 -8.16 5.93
N ALA A 467 -13.22 -8.04 6.40
CA ALA A 467 -12.54 -9.14 7.08
C ALA A 467 -12.98 -9.36 8.52
N LEU A 468 -13.34 -8.29 9.24
CA LEU A 468 -14.06 -8.42 10.50
C LEU A 468 -15.35 -9.21 10.31
N GLY A 469 -16.09 -8.96 9.23
CA GLY A 469 -17.29 -9.71 8.91
C GLY A 469 -17.01 -11.19 8.63
N MET A 470 -15.94 -11.49 7.88
CA MET A 470 -15.47 -12.85 7.60
C MET A 470 -15.11 -13.63 8.86
N SER A 471 -14.49 -12.99 9.85
CA SER A 471 -14.18 -13.62 11.15
C SER A 471 -15.42 -13.71 12.06
N ALA A 472 -16.26 -12.67 12.06
CA ALA A 472 -17.46 -12.62 12.88
C ALA A 472 -18.51 -13.67 12.48
N GLY A 473 -18.61 -14.04 11.20
CA GLY A 473 -19.54 -15.07 10.72
C GLY A 473 -19.38 -16.39 11.47
N PRO A 474 -18.25 -17.11 11.33
CA PRO A 474 -18.00 -18.35 12.04
C PRO A 474 -18.03 -18.22 13.57
N ALA A 475 -17.59 -17.08 14.12
CA ALA A 475 -17.66 -16.82 15.56
C ALA A 475 -19.11 -16.78 16.08
N VAL A 476 -19.99 -16.08 15.36
CA VAL A 476 -21.42 -16.01 15.70
C VAL A 476 -22.09 -17.35 15.48
N ALA A 477 -21.73 -18.08 14.41
CA ALA A 477 -22.26 -19.43 14.16
C ALA A 477 -21.92 -20.40 15.30
N ALA A 478 -20.67 -20.39 15.78
CA ALA A 478 -20.27 -21.17 16.96
C ALA A 478 -21.02 -20.74 18.23
N ALA A 479 -21.32 -19.45 18.39
CA ALA A 479 -22.12 -18.96 19.51
C ALA A 479 -23.59 -19.43 19.42
N LEU A 480 -24.14 -19.53 18.21
CA LEU A 480 -25.52 -19.98 17.98
C LEU A 480 -25.69 -21.48 18.27
N ASP A 481 -24.64 -22.29 18.18
CA ASP A 481 -24.66 -23.72 18.52
C ASP A 481 -25.03 -23.98 20.00
N TYR A 482 -24.78 -23.00 20.89
CA TYR A 482 -25.20 -23.09 22.29
C TYR A 482 -26.70 -22.87 22.53
N LEU A 483 -27.45 -22.43 21.51
CA LEU A 483 -28.89 -22.23 21.64
C LEU A 483 -29.62 -23.56 21.46
N PRO A 484 -30.55 -23.92 22.37
CA PRO A 484 -31.32 -25.15 22.22
C PRO A 484 -32.22 -25.07 20.98
N GLY A 485 -32.40 -26.20 20.33
CA GLY A 485 -33.36 -26.33 19.23
C GLY A 485 -34.77 -25.98 19.70
N MET A 486 -35.46 -25.09 18.98
CA MET A 486 -36.81 -24.63 19.31
C MET A 486 -37.71 -24.70 18.08
N LYS A 487 -39.03 -24.81 18.30
CA LYS A 487 -40.04 -24.71 17.24
C LYS A 487 -40.88 -23.46 17.48
N ILE A 488 -40.76 -22.48 16.59
CA ILE A 488 -41.45 -21.18 16.69
C ILE A 488 -42.46 -21.09 15.56
N PHE A 489 -43.77 -21.01 15.88
CA PHE A 489 -44.86 -20.91 14.90
C PHE A 489 -44.80 -21.94 13.76
N GLY A 490 -44.39 -23.18 14.07
CA GLY A 490 -44.26 -24.26 13.08
C GLY A 490 -42.89 -24.32 12.39
N ALA A 491 -42.09 -23.26 12.46
CA ALA A 491 -40.73 -23.22 11.93
C ALA A 491 -39.72 -23.81 12.90
N LEU A 492 -38.80 -24.61 12.37
CA LEU A 492 -37.69 -25.19 13.11
C LEU A 492 -36.56 -24.15 13.25
N VAL A 493 -36.09 -23.96 14.48
CA VAL A 493 -34.91 -23.18 14.83
C VAL A 493 -33.91 -24.15 15.43
N THR A 494 -33.03 -24.65 14.59
CA THR A 494 -31.92 -25.57 14.90
C THR A 494 -30.60 -24.85 14.71
N VAL A 495 -29.49 -25.52 15.04
CA VAL A 495 -28.14 -24.97 14.86
C VAL A 495 -27.89 -24.56 13.41
N GLU A 496 -28.37 -25.34 12.45
CA GLU A 496 -28.17 -25.14 11.01
C GLU A 496 -29.05 -24.02 10.43
N THR A 497 -30.26 -23.83 10.97
CA THR A 497 -31.23 -22.81 10.51
C THR A 497 -31.11 -21.49 11.27
N SER A 498 -30.53 -21.50 12.47
CA SER A 498 -30.36 -20.32 13.32
C SER A 498 -29.56 -19.17 12.68
N PRO A 499 -28.54 -19.39 11.82
CA PRO A 499 -27.86 -18.30 11.10
C PRO A 499 -28.82 -17.52 10.21
N GLY A 500 -29.73 -18.21 9.52
CA GLY A 500 -30.74 -17.59 8.67
C GLY A 500 -31.72 -16.74 9.47
N TRP A 501 -32.20 -17.24 10.61
CA TRP A 501 -33.09 -16.48 11.50
C TRP A 501 -32.45 -15.22 12.06
N LEU A 502 -31.20 -15.33 12.54
CA LEU A 502 -30.46 -14.20 13.06
C LEU A 502 -30.26 -13.13 11.98
N MET A 503 -29.77 -13.54 10.81
CA MET A 503 -29.47 -12.59 9.74
C MET A 503 -30.73 -11.99 9.11
N PHE A 504 -31.84 -12.73 9.06
CA PHE A 504 -33.15 -12.17 8.69
C PHE A 504 -33.53 -10.98 9.60
N GLY A 505 -33.39 -11.13 10.93
CA GLY A 505 -33.66 -10.06 11.88
C GLY A 505 -32.70 -8.88 11.73
N VAL A 506 -31.39 -9.15 11.64
CA VAL A 506 -30.36 -8.12 11.51
C VAL A 506 -30.53 -7.31 10.21
N TRP A 507 -30.79 -7.97 9.08
CA TRP A 507 -31.01 -7.28 7.81
C TRP A 507 -32.34 -6.50 7.78
N SER A 508 -33.37 -6.98 8.48
CA SER A 508 -34.62 -6.23 8.64
C SER A 508 -34.41 -4.93 9.41
N LEU A 509 -33.63 -4.96 10.49
CA LEU A 509 -33.24 -3.75 11.23
C LEU A 509 -32.38 -2.81 10.36
N TYR A 510 -31.44 -3.37 9.60
CA TYR A 510 -30.60 -2.60 8.67
C TYR A 510 -31.41 -1.94 7.55
N PHE A 511 -32.43 -2.63 7.01
CA PHE A 511 -33.34 -2.09 6.01
C PHE A 511 -34.07 -0.85 6.53
N VAL A 512 -34.63 -0.94 7.74
CA VAL A 512 -35.28 0.20 8.40
C VAL A 512 -34.29 1.35 8.62
N ALA A 513 -33.06 1.04 9.04
CA ALA A 513 -32.01 2.05 9.23
C ALA A 513 -31.66 2.77 7.91
N ILE A 514 -31.55 2.04 6.78
CA ILE A 514 -31.33 2.65 5.46
C ILE A 514 -32.54 3.49 5.05
N PHE A 515 -33.75 2.94 5.20
CA PHE A 515 -34.97 3.61 4.78
C PHE A 515 -35.15 4.97 5.49
N VAL A 516 -34.96 4.99 6.81
CA VAL A 516 -35.20 6.18 7.65
C VAL A 516 -34.01 7.13 7.67
N ALA A 517 -32.78 6.61 7.81
CA ALA A 517 -31.62 7.43 8.20
C ALA A 517 -30.52 7.54 7.13
N PHE A 518 -30.60 6.79 6.02
CA PHE A 518 -29.68 7.00 4.89
C PHE A 518 -30.10 8.23 4.08
N VAL A 519 -29.17 9.19 4.00
CA VAL A 519 -29.33 10.44 3.27
C VAL A 519 -28.61 10.31 1.93
N GLU A 520 -29.36 10.45 0.83
CA GLU A 520 -28.77 10.42 -0.51
C GLU A 520 -27.87 11.67 -0.69
N PRO A 521 -26.60 11.51 -1.10
CA PRO A 521 -25.74 12.64 -1.41
C PRO A 521 -26.30 13.44 -2.60
N ASP A 522 -26.32 14.77 -2.49
CA ASP A 522 -26.78 15.63 -3.58
C ASP A 522 -25.75 15.64 -4.72
N ARG A 523 -26.12 15.11 -5.88
CA ARG A 523 -25.21 15.00 -7.04
C ARG A 523 -25.35 16.18 -8.02
N SER A 524 -26.31 17.06 -7.81
CA SER A 524 -26.73 18.08 -8.78
C SER A 524 -25.64 19.10 -9.10
N ALA A 525 -24.79 19.47 -8.14
CA ALA A 525 -23.67 20.38 -8.35
C ALA A 525 -22.56 19.75 -9.22
N ARG A 526 -22.25 18.47 -8.98
CA ARG A 526 -21.22 17.73 -9.75
C ARG A 526 -21.67 17.51 -11.20
N ASP A 527 -22.92 17.11 -11.39
CA ASP A 527 -23.48 16.83 -12.71
C ASP A 527 -23.58 18.12 -13.56
N LYS A 528 -23.91 19.27 -12.94
CA LYS A 528 -23.89 20.58 -13.60
C LYS A 528 -22.48 20.97 -14.06
N ILE A 529 -21.46 20.81 -13.21
CA ILE A 529 -20.07 21.13 -13.54
C ILE A 529 -19.54 20.21 -14.66
N MET A 530 -19.84 18.91 -14.61
CA MET A 530 -19.48 17.98 -15.69
C MET A 530 -20.19 18.30 -17.02
N ALA A 531 -21.46 18.71 -16.97
CA ALA A 531 -22.23 19.10 -18.15
C ALA A 531 -21.79 20.45 -18.75
N GLU A 532 -21.30 21.39 -17.94
CA GLU A 532 -20.66 22.62 -18.41
C GLU A 532 -19.32 22.33 -19.08
N ARG A 533 -18.53 21.39 -18.52
CA ARG A 533 -17.27 20.93 -19.13
C ARG A 533 -17.46 20.23 -20.47
N SER A 534 -18.45 19.33 -20.59
CA SER A 534 -18.77 18.72 -21.88
C SER A 534 -19.17 19.77 -22.92
N ARG A 535 -19.79 20.88 -22.51
CA ARG A 535 -20.10 22.02 -23.39
C ARG A 535 -18.87 22.86 -23.74
N SER A 536 -17.99 23.15 -22.78
CA SER A 536 -16.79 23.97 -23.01
C SER A 536 -15.75 23.24 -23.87
N VAL A 537 -15.54 21.95 -23.66
CA VAL A 537 -14.63 21.11 -24.47
C VAL A 537 -15.14 21.00 -25.91
N VAL A 538 -16.45 20.79 -26.11
CA VAL A 538 -17.06 20.78 -27.44
C VAL A 538 -16.97 22.15 -28.11
N ALA A 539 -17.05 23.25 -27.36
CA ALA A 539 -16.88 24.61 -27.90
C ALA A 539 -15.43 24.91 -28.32
N LEU A 540 -14.44 24.41 -27.57
CA LEU A 540 -13.01 24.53 -27.86
C LEU A 540 -12.58 23.67 -29.06
N GLU A 541 -13.08 22.44 -29.19
CA GLU A 541 -12.82 21.56 -30.34
C GLU A 541 -13.52 22.04 -31.62
N SER A 542 -14.60 22.83 -31.50
CA SER A 542 -15.36 23.35 -32.64
C SER A 542 -14.71 24.53 -33.37
N GLY A 543 -13.69 25.19 -32.83
CA GLY A 543 -12.91 26.24 -33.51
C GLY A 543 -13.70 27.32 -34.26
N ARG A 544 -14.93 27.65 -33.83
CA ARG A 544 -15.81 28.61 -34.53
C ARG A 544 -15.94 29.89 -33.72
N THR A 545 -15.19 30.91 -34.15
CA THR A 545 -15.59 32.31 -33.95
C THR A 545 -16.97 32.52 -34.56
N ALA A 546 -17.79 33.30 -33.86
CA ALA A 546 -19.18 33.55 -34.21
C ALA A 546 -19.33 34.20 -35.60
N SER A 547 -19.74 33.44 -36.62
CA SER A 547 -20.57 33.94 -37.72
C SER A 547 -21.23 32.80 -38.51
N ALA A 548 -22.57 32.83 -38.56
CA ALA A 548 -23.52 32.41 -39.61
C ALA A 548 -23.42 31.05 -40.35
N SER A 549 -24.62 30.49 -40.56
CA SER A 549 -25.06 29.58 -41.64
C SER A 549 -24.92 28.05 -41.48
N GLU A 550 -26.09 27.44 -41.23
CA GLU A 550 -26.68 26.18 -41.72
C GLU A 550 -25.85 24.93 -42.11
N HIS A 551 -26.41 23.80 -41.65
CA HIS A 551 -26.34 22.43 -42.18
C HIS A 551 -24.96 21.76 -42.32
N THR A 552 -24.57 21.02 -41.29
CA THR A 552 -23.71 19.83 -41.45
C THR A 552 -24.07 18.82 -40.36
N PRO A 553 -24.40 17.55 -40.69
CA PRO A 553 -24.93 16.60 -39.71
C PRO A 553 -23.85 16.27 -38.67
N LEU A 554 -24.24 16.35 -37.40
CA LEU A 554 -23.46 15.94 -36.24
C LEU A 554 -23.01 14.48 -36.37
N THR A 555 -21.77 14.26 -36.77
CA THR A 555 -21.03 13.07 -36.36
C THR A 555 -20.31 13.41 -35.05
N THR A 556 -21.09 13.39 -33.97
CA THR A 556 -20.56 13.25 -32.60
C THR A 556 -19.62 12.05 -32.59
N ARG A 557 -18.30 12.28 -32.60
CA ARG A 557 -17.35 11.30 -32.08
C ARG A 557 -17.62 11.22 -30.58
N SER A 558 -18.53 10.34 -30.21
CA SER A 558 -18.60 9.81 -28.85
C SER A 558 -17.19 9.35 -28.49
N ALA A 559 -16.60 9.90 -27.42
CA ALA A 559 -15.44 9.26 -26.80
C ALA A 559 -15.84 7.82 -26.48
N SER A 560 -15.39 6.88 -27.31
CA SER A 560 -15.75 5.48 -27.16
C SER A 560 -15.27 5.03 -25.78
N GLU A 561 -16.16 4.45 -24.98
CA GLU A 561 -15.76 3.78 -23.73
C GLU A 561 -14.56 2.88 -24.03
N PRO A 562 -13.49 2.92 -23.21
CA PRO A 562 -12.29 2.17 -23.52
C PRO A 562 -12.63 0.67 -23.56
N SER A 563 -12.35 0.04 -24.69
CA SER A 563 -12.65 -1.38 -24.87
C SER A 563 -11.91 -2.22 -23.83
N LEU A 564 -12.60 -3.15 -23.16
CA LEU A 564 -12.00 -4.13 -22.26
C LEU A 564 -10.83 -4.89 -22.92
N ALA A 565 -10.85 -5.04 -24.26
CA ALA A 565 -9.77 -5.63 -25.04
C ALA A 565 -8.42 -4.91 -24.86
N SER A 566 -8.44 -3.62 -24.51
CA SER A 566 -7.22 -2.84 -24.23
C SER A 566 -6.55 -3.25 -22.90
N LEU A 567 -7.31 -3.74 -21.91
CA LEU A 567 -6.76 -4.23 -20.65
C LEU A 567 -5.98 -5.54 -20.84
N TRP A 568 -6.43 -6.39 -21.76
CA TRP A 568 -5.74 -7.63 -22.12
C TRP A 568 -4.35 -7.42 -22.71
N LYS A 569 -4.06 -6.21 -23.24
CA LYS A 569 -2.73 -5.84 -23.72
C LYS A 569 -1.78 -5.43 -22.59
N ASN A 570 -2.31 -5.10 -21.42
CA ASN A 570 -1.52 -4.68 -20.26
C ASN A 570 -1.17 -5.91 -19.41
N VAL A 571 0.01 -6.48 -19.68
CA VAL A 571 0.50 -7.71 -19.04
C VAL A 571 0.51 -7.63 -17.50
N PRO A 572 0.97 -6.54 -16.85
CA PRO A 572 0.83 -6.37 -15.40
C PRO A 572 -0.62 -6.45 -14.89
N VAL A 573 -1.57 -5.81 -15.57
CA VAL A 573 -2.99 -5.83 -15.16
C VAL A 573 -3.58 -7.24 -15.29
N VAL A 574 -3.34 -7.93 -16.41
CA VAL A 574 -3.84 -9.30 -16.59
C VAL A 574 -3.20 -10.24 -15.57
N THR A 575 -1.89 -10.12 -15.34
CA THR A 575 -1.16 -10.94 -14.37
C THR A 575 -1.71 -10.74 -12.96
N THR A 576 -1.87 -9.49 -12.53
CA THR A 576 -2.42 -9.17 -11.20
C THR A 576 -3.85 -9.70 -11.03
N LEU A 577 -4.70 -9.61 -12.06
CA LEU A 577 -6.04 -10.21 -12.03
C LEU A 577 -6.00 -11.74 -11.92
N CYS A 578 -5.14 -12.43 -12.69
CA CYS A 578 -4.97 -13.88 -12.59
C CYS A 578 -4.49 -14.31 -11.20
N ILE A 579 -3.49 -13.62 -10.65
CA ILE A 579 -3.00 -13.84 -9.28
C ILE A 579 -4.14 -13.64 -8.28
N TYR A 580 -4.99 -12.64 -8.49
CA TYR A 580 -6.15 -12.35 -7.63
C TYR A 580 -7.21 -13.46 -7.66
N VAL A 581 -7.44 -14.08 -8.83
CA VAL A 581 -8.31 -15.26 -8.95
C VAL A 581 -7.71 -16.43 -8.16
N VAL A 582 -6.43 -16.76 -8.39
CA VAL A 582 -5.78 -17.92 -7.76
C VAL A 582 -5.68 -17.76 -6.24
N LEU A 583 -5.27 -16.59 -5.74
CA LEU A 583 -5.19 -16.37 -4.30
C LEU A 583 -6.56 -16.51 -3.61
N LYS A 584 -7.64 -16.03 -4.26
CA LYS A 584 -9.00 -16.12 -3.69
C LYS A 584 -9.55 -17.52 -3.78
N LEU A 585 -9.22 -18.25 -4.84
CA LEU A 585 -9.56 -19.65 -5.00
C LEU A 585 -8.95 -20.49 -3.86
N VAL A 586 -7.63 -20.37 -3.63
CA VAL A 586 -6.94 -21.11 -2.56
C VAL A 586 -7.48 -20.73 -1.18
N LEU A 587 -7.72 -19.43 -0.93
CA LEU A 587 -8.28 -18.97 0.34
C LEU A 587 -9.69 -19.50 0.58
N GLU A 588 -10.56 -19.49 -0.44
CA GLU A 588 -11.93 -19.98 -0.30
C GLU A 588 -11.97 -21.50 -0.12
N LEU A 589 -11.13 -22.24 -0.85
CA LEU A 589 -10.95 -23.69 -0.64
C LEU A 589 -10.64 -24.01 0.81
N LEU A 590 -9.71 -23.28 1.43
CA LEU A 590 -9.37 -23.46 2.84
C LEU A 590 -10.57 -23.23 3.75
N ILE A 591 -11.33 -22.16 3.54
CA ILE A 591 -12.45 -21.80 4.43
C ILE A 591 -13.62 -22.79 4.26
N THR A 592 -13.99 -23.11 3.03
CA THR A 592 -15.17 -23.92 2.71
C THR A 592 -14.97 -25.40 3.03
N SER A 593 -13.76 -25.94 2.82
CA SER A 593 -13.46 -27.34 3.15
C SER A 593 -13.09 -27.54 4.63
N ALA A 594 -12.76 -26.48 5.38
CA ALA A 594 -12.22 -26.60 6.72
C ALA A 594 -13.08 -27.44 7.66
N THR A 595 -14.38 -27.18 7.70
CA THR A 595 -15.31 -27.82 8.64
C THR A 595 -15.45 -29.30 8.38
N GLY A 596 -15.63 -29.70 7.13
CA GLY A 596 -15.66 -31.12 6.74
C GLY A 596 -14.33 -31.84 6.99
N ILE A 597 -13.19 -31.17 6.78
CA ILE A 597 -11.86 -31.77 7.00
C ILE A 597 -11.60 -31.99 8.50
N VAL A 598 -11.86 -30.99 9.35
CA VAL A 598 -11.57 -31.09 10.79
C VAL A 598 -12.54 -32.04 11.50
N ASP A 599 -13.78 -32.13 11.03
CA ASP A 599 -14.72 -33.12 11.53
C ASP A 599 -14.27 -34.55 11.17
N TRP A 600 -13.91 -34.77 9.90
CA TRP A 600 -13.46 -36.08 9.43
C TRP A 600 -12.16 -36.57 10.10
N TYR A 601 -11.11 -35.75 10.10
CA TYR A 601 -9.79 -36.18 10.59
C TYR A 601 -9.60 -36.03 12.10
N PHE A 602 -10.29 -35.08 12.74
CA PHE A 602 -10.04 -34.71 14.14
C PHE A 602 -11.30 -34.76 15.02
N HIS A 603 -12.46 -35.10 14.46
CA HIS A 603 -13.75 -35.14 15.18
C HIS A 603 -14.11 -33.82 15.85
N TRP A 604 -13.78 -32.71 15.18
CA TRP A 604 -14.16 -31.37 15.62
C TRP A 604 -15.60 -31.08 15.21
N GLY A 605 -16.50 -30.96 16.19
CA GLY A 605 -17.86 -30.48 15.94
C GLY A 605 -17.92 -29.02 15.47
N SER A 606 -19.09 -28.59 15.01
CA SER A 606 -19.35 -27.31 14.34
C SER A 606 -18.96 -26.09 15.19
N THR A 607 -19.11 -26.15 16.53
CA THR A 607 -18.57 -25.14 17.46
C THR A 607 -17.05 -24.98 17.33
N SER A 608 -16.27 -26.06 17.46
CA SER A 608 -14.80 -26.02 17.45
C SER A 608 -14.28 -25.57 16.09
N ALA A 609 -14.88 -26.06 15.01
CA ALA A 609 -14.57 -25.64 13.65
C ALA A 609 -14.87 -24.15 13.43
N GLY A 610 -16.02 -23.66 13.93
CA GLY A 610 -16.39 -22.24 13.87
C GLY A 610 -15.43 -21.33 14.64
N ILE A 611 -15.01 -21.74 15.85
CA ILE A 611 -13.99 -21.03 16.65
C ILE A 611 -12.64 -20.99 15.91
N PHE A 612 -12.22 -22.12 15.32
CA PHE A 612 -10.99 -22.18 14.52
C PHE A 612 -11.03 -21.22 13.35
N LEU A 613 -12.11 -21.21 12.56
CA LEU A 613 -12.31 -20.29 11.44
C LEU A 613 -12.35 -18.82 11.90
N ALA A 614 -12.94 -18.53 13.05
CA ALA A 614 -12.95 -17.19 13.63
C ALA A 614 -11.52 -16.69 13.94
N PHE A 615 -10.70 -17.52 14.60
CA PHE A 615 -9.30 -17.22 14.89
C PHE A 615 -8.47 -17.09 13.61
N LEU A 616 -8.66 -18.00 12.66
CA LEU A 616 -8.03 -17.92 11.34
C LEU A 616 -8.37 -16.57 10.68
N GLY A 617 -9.64 -16.16 10.71
CA GLY A 617 -10.11 -14.85 10.24
C GLY A 617 -9.45 -13.65 10.91
N LEU A 618 -9.18 -13.72 12.21
CA LEU A 618 -8.50 -12.65 12.96
C LEU A 618 -7.03 -12.49 12.57
N LEU A 619 -6.39 -13.50 11.97
CA LEU A 619 -5.02 -13.38 11.47
C LEU A 619 -4.90 -12.36 10.33
N MET A 620 -6.00 -11.90 9.75
CA MET A 620 -5.96 -10.83 8.75
C MET A 620 -5.33 -9.53 9.29
N PHE A 621 -5.51 -9.23 10.59
CA PHE A 621 -4.90 -8.05 11.21
C PHE A 621 -3.36 -8.10 11.24
N PRO A 622 -2.73 -9.13 11.84
CA PRO A 622 -1.28 -9.26 11.80
C PRO A 622 -0.75 -9.41 10.37
N SER A 623 -1.46 -10.08 9.45
CA SER A 623 -1.08 -10.13 8.04
C SER A 623 -1.01 -8.75 7.38
N ASN A 624 -2.01 -7.89 7.61
CA ASN A 624 -1.99 -6.53 7.07
C ASN A 624 -0.89 -5.65 7.68
N LEU A 625 -0.57 -5.85 8.96
CA LEU A 625 0.60 -5.21 9.59
C LEU A 625 1.90 -5.71 8.96
N LEU A 626 1.98 -7.01 8.65
CA LEU A 626 3.12 -7.61 7.96
C LEU A 626 3.29 -7.02 6.56
N VAL A 627 2.21 -6.86 5.77
CA VAL A 627 2.26 -6.14 4.48
C VAL A 627 2.80 -4.73 4.67
N GLY A 628 2.25 -3.99 5.64
CA GLY A 628 2.70 -2.64 5.96
C GLY A 628 4.20 -2.59 6.26
N TYR A 629 4.71 -3.52 7.06
CA TYR A 629 6.13 -3.62 7.39
C TYR A 629 6.99 -4.01 6.17
N LEU A 630 6.59 -5.04 5.43
CA LEU A 630 7.33 -5.57 4.28
C LEU A 630 7.37 -4.59 3.11
N SER A 631 6.31 -3.81 2.89
CA SER A 631 6.24 -2.78 1.85
C SER A 631 7.26 -1.64 2.03
N TYR A 632 7.85 -1.50 3.22
CA TYR A 632 8.96 -0.56 3.43
C TYR A 632 10.31 -1.07 2.91
N ARG A 633 10.47 -2.39 2.82
CA ARG A 633 11.76 -3.04 2.54
C ARG A 633 11.84 -3.65 1.14
N TYR A 634 10.71 -4.01 0.57
CA TYR A 634 10.62 -4.74 -0.70
C TYR A 634 9.65 -4.05 -1.66
N LEU A 635 9.86 -4.26 -2.95
CA LEU A 635 8.97 -3.77 -4.01
C LEU A 635 7.71 -4.65 -4.12
N ASP A 636 6.63 -4.11 -4.66
CA ASP A 636 5.37 -4.86 -4.81
C ASP A 636 5.57 -6.17 -5.61
N GLY A 637 6.34 -6.12 -6.71
CA GLY A 637 6.67 -7.31 -7.50
C GLY A 637 7.46 -8.39 -6.73
N GLU A 638 8.37 -8.00 -5.83
CA GLU A 638 9.12 -8.93 -4.97
C GLU A 638 8.20 -9.61 -3.95
N LEU A 639 7.34 -8.81 -3.32
CA LEU A 639 6.41 -9.27 -2.31
C LEU A 639 5.33 -10.20 -2.88
N ILE A 640 4.89 -9.96 -4.11
CA ILE A 640 4.01 -10.90 -4.83
C ILE A 640 4.68 -12.26 -4.94
N LEU A 641 5.90 -12.31 -5.49
CA LEU A 641 6.62 -13.57 -5.70
C LEU A 641 6.87 -14.32 -4.38
N TYR A 642 7.33 -13.62 -3.34
CA TYR A 642 7.55 -14.25 -2.02
C TYR A 642 6.25 -14.78 -1.43
N SER A 643 5.15 -14.02 -1.54
CA SER A 643 3.86 -14.46 -0.99
C SER A 643 3.31 -15.66 -1.74
N GLU A 644 3.48 -15.74 -3.07
CA GLU A 644 3.11 -16.94 -3.84
C GLU A 644 3.92 -18.17 -3.42
N ILE A 645 5.24 -18.02 -3.19
CA ILE A 645 6.10 -19.11 -2.71
C ILE A 645 5.67 -19.59 -1.32
N PHE A 646 5.45 -18.68 -0.37
CA PHE A 646 5.02 -19.07 0.96
C PHE A 646 3.58 -19.63 1.00
N MET A 647 2.69 -19.15 0.12
CA MET A 647 1.38 -19.76 -0.11
C MET A 647 1.54 -21.20 -0.61
N LEU A 648 2.42 -21.46 -1.59
CA LEU A 648 2.72 -22.81 -2.05
C LEU A 648 3.26 -23.72 -0.94
N VAL A 649 4.16 -23.21 -0.08
CA VAL A 649 4.64 -23.94 1.10
C VAL A 649 3.48 -24.30 2.04
N GLY A 650 2.53 -23.39 2.26
CA GLY A 650 1.32 -23.67 3.03
C GLY A 650 0.45 -24.76 2.40
N ILE A 651 0.25 -24.71 1.08
CA ILE A 651 -0.50 -25.73 0.33
C ILE A 651 0.20 -27.10 0.42
N ILE A 652 1.51 -27.17 0.22
CA ILE A 652 2.25 -28.44 0.35
C ILE A 652 2.20 -28.95 1.79
N GLY A 653 2.28 -28.05 2.78
CA GLY A 653 2.22 -28.40 4.20
C GLY A 653 0.89 -28.98 4.64
N ILE A 654 -0.23 -28.55 4.03
CA ILE A 654 -1.57 -29.01 4.42
C ILE A 654 -1.89 -30.42 3.88
N VAL A 655 -1.31 -30.82 2.74
CA VAL A 655 -1.55 -32.11 2.04
C VAL A 655 -1.17 -33.31 2.92
N VAL A 656 -1.97 -34.39 2.85
CA VAL A 656 -1.68 -35.63 3.57
C VAL A 656 -0.59 -36.42 2.82
N TRP A 657 0.61 -36.49 3.40
CA TRP A 657 1.77 -37.22 2.83
C TRP A 657 2.06 -38.56 3.52
N ALA A 658 1.64 -38.72 4.77
CA ALA A 658 1.94 -39.87 5.61
C ALA A 658 0.65 -40.55 6.08
N THR A 659 0.77 -41.75 6.64
CA THR A 659 -0.36 -42.52 7.18
C THR A 659 -1.00 -41.85 8.41
N THR A 660 -0.27 -40.97 9.10
CA THR A 660 -0.78 -40.20 10.25
C THR A 660 -0.92 -38.73 9.89
N TYR A 661 -2.16 -38.23 9.91
CA TYR A 661 -2.46 -36.81 9.73
C TYR A 661 -2.68 -36.14 11.10
N THR A 662 -2.06 -34.98 11.33
CA THR A 662 -2.07 -34.33 12.64
C THR A 662 -2.72 -32.95 12.61
N VAL A 663 -3.33 -32.55 13.72
CA VAL A 663 -3.89 -31.20 13.91
C VAL A 663 -2.82 -30.13 13.66
N TYR A 664 -1.59 -30.35 14.12
CA TYR A 664 -0.49 -29.39 13.94
C TYR A 664 -0.15 -29.15 12.47
N GLN A 665 -0.16 -30.21 11.66
CA GLN A 665 0.07 -30.11 10.23
C GLN A 665 -1.03 -29.29 9.54
N TYR A 666 -2.29 -29.61 9.82
CA TYR A 666 -3.43 -28.88 9.26
C TYR A 666 -3.43 -27.40 9.66
N VAL A 667 -3.28 -27.12 10.96
CA VAL A 667 -3.29 -25.75 11.49
C VAL A 667 -2.11 -24.94 10.94
N PHE A 668 -0.91 -25.51 10.84
CA PHE A 668 0.24 -24.83 10.26
C PHE A 668 0.01 -24.48 8.78
N GLY A 669 -0.46 -25.46 7.98
CA GLY A 669 -0.78 -25.25 6.57
C GLY A 669 -1.86 -24.18 6.38
N ALA A 670 -2.95 -24.26 7.17
CA ALA A 670 -4.05 -23.30 7.15
C ALA A 670 -3.58 -21.88 7.49
N ILE A 671 -2.77 -21.71 8.54
CA ILE A 671 -2.21 -20.40 8.93
C ILE A 671 -1.32 -19.85 7.81
N MET A 672 -0.43 -20.67 7.24
CA MET A 672 0.45 -20.24 6.15
C MET A 672 -0.35 -19.79 4.93
N ILE A 673 -1.31 -20.60 4.47
CA ILE A 673 -2.18 -20.26 3.35
C ILE A 673 -2.94 -18.95 3.65
N TYR A 674 -3.59 -18.85 4.81
CA TYR A 674 -4.40 -17.69 5.15
C TYR A 674 -3.55 -16.41 5.25
N VAL A 675 -2.39 -16.48 5.93
CA VAL A 675 -1.52 -15.31 6.11
C VAL A 675 -1.01 -14.81 4.77
N PHE A 676 -0.46 -15.70 3.93
CA PHE A 676 0.21 -15.29 2.69
C PHE A 676 -0.76 -15.00 1.54
N THR A 677 -1.96 -15.58 1.52
CA THR A 677 -3.03 -15.12 0.60
C THR A 677 -3.50 -13.71 0.93
N ASN A 678 -3.61 -13.34 2.22
CA ASN A 678 -3.94 -11.97 2.64
C ASN A 678 -2.80 -10.98 2.35
N VAL A 679 -1.54 -11.38 2.56
CA VAL A 679 -0.38 -10.56 2.17
C VAL A 679 -0.37 -10.32 0.67
N LEU A 680 -0.54 -11.39 -0.11
CA LEU A 680 -0.61 -11.35 -1.56
C LEU A 680 -1.77 -10.46 -2.05
N GLU A 681 -2.95 -10.54 -1.43
CA GLU A 681 -4.08 -9.66 -1.74
C GLU A 681 -3.73 -8.18 -1.57
N GLY A 682 -3.11 -7.81 -0.44
CA GLY A 682 -2.75 -6.42 -0.15
C GLY A 682 -1.75 -5.85 -1.16
N VAL A 683 -0.70 -6.61 -1.46
CA VAL A 683 0.35 -6.19 -2.41
C VAL A 683 -0.17 -6.19 -3.84
N ASN A 684 -0.96 -7.20 -4.21
CA ASN A 684 -1.54 -7.32 -5.55
C ASN A 684 -2.50 -6.15 -5.84
N MET A 685 -3.30 -5.72 -4.85
CA MET A 685 -4.14 -4.52 -4.97
C MET A 685 -3.32 -3.24 -5.10
N SER A 686 -2.19 -3.13 -4.39
CA SER A 686 -1.27 -1.99 -4.56
C SER A 686 -0.77 -1.92 -6.00
N LEU A 687 -0.27 -3.02 -6.55
CA LEU A 687 0.25 -3.06 -7.91
C LEU A 687 -0.83 -2.85 -8.98
N LEU A 688 -2.01 -3.44 -8.80
CA LEU A 688 -3.16 -3.25 -9.70
C LEU A 688 -3.57 -1.76 -9.76
N SER A 689 -3.54 -1.07 -8.62
CA SER A 689 -3.87 0.36 -8.58
C SER A 689 -2.86 1.26 -9.32
N LYS A 690 -1.59 0.84 -9.41
CA LYS A 690 -0.54 1.55 -10.15
C LYS A 690 -0.53 1.24 -11.64
N THR A 691 -0.99 0.05 -12.03
CA THR A 691 -0.88 -0.47 -13.41
C THR A 691 -2.11 -0.23 -14.26
N ILE A 692 -3.27 0.04 -13.65
CA ILE A 692 -4.50 0.26 -14.40
C ILE A 692 -4.47 1.61 -15.16
N PRO A 693 -4.87 1.64 -16.45
CA PRO A 693 -4.90 2.89 -17.21
C PRO A 693 -5.88 3.93 -16.62
N LYS A 694 -5.50 5.21 -16.61
CA LYS A 694 -6.32 6.33 -16.11
C LYS A 694 -7.73 6.39 -16.76
N SER A 695 -7.87 5.95 -18.01
CA SER A 695 -9.15 5.90 -18.73
C SER A 695 -10.18 4.95 -18.09
N PHE A 696 -9.74 3.92 -17.37
CA PHE A 696 -10.63 3.00 -16.65
C PHE A 696 -10.94 3.46 -15.22
N ALA A 697 -10.33 4.54 -14.72
CA ALA A 697 -10.52 4.98 -13.34
C ALA A 697 -11.94 5.51 -13.04
N ARG A 698 -12.67 5.99 -14.05
CA ARG A 698 -13.97 6.68 -13.90
C ARG A 698 -15.19 5.94 -14.48
N GLY A 699 -14.99 4.80 -15.13
CA GLY A 699 -16.06 4.05 -15.81
C GLY A 699 -16.74 2.98 -14.96
N THR A 700 -17.72 2.29 -15.56
CA THR A 700 -18.40 1.11 -14.98
C THR A 700 -17.41 -0.01 -14.66
N PHE A 701 -16.41 -0.21 -15.54
CA PHE A 701 -15.33 -1.20 -15.39
C PHE A 701 -14.08 -0.61 -14.74
N ASN A 702 -14.25 -0.01 -13.56
CA ASN A 702 -13.11 0.48 -12.79
C ASN A 702 -12.31 -0.65 -12.13
N ALA A 703 -11.10 -0.33 -11.65
CA ALA A 703 -10.21 -1.26 -10.96
C ALA A 703 -10.90 -2.02 -9.81
N GLY A 704 -11.77 -1.30 -9.09
CA GLY A 704 -12.53 -1.86 -7.97
C GLY A 704 -13.52 -2.94 -8.39
N LEU A 705 -14.21 -2.76 -9.53
CA LEU A 705 -15.10 -3.78 -10.09
C LEU A 705 -14.29 -4.97 -10.58
N LEU A 706 -13.23 -4.75 -11.37
CA LEU A 706 -12.41 -5.83 -11.92
C LEU A 706 -11.79 -6.72 -10.82
N ALA A 707 -11.26 -6.10 -9.76
CA ALA A 707 -10.76 -6.84 -8.60
C ALA A 707 -11.88 -7.59 -7.85
N THR A 708 -13.07 -6.98 -7.72
CA THR A 708 -14.21 -7.61 -7.07
C THR A 708 -14.71 -8.82 -7.87
N GLU A 709 -14.79 -8.72 -9.19
CA GLU A 709 -15.16 -9.81 -10.10
C GLU A 709 -14.12 -10.93 -10.07
N ALA A 710 -12.84 -10.61 -10.27
CA ALA A 710 -11.75 -11.59 -10.22
C ALA A 710 -11.73 -12.35 -8.89
N GLY A 711 -11.90 -11.64 -7.78
CA GLY A 711 -11.93 -12.28 -6.47
C GLY A 711 -13.18 -13.11 -6.22
N THR A 712 -14.33 -12.69 -6.74
CA THR A 712 -15.59 -13.44 -6.60
C THR A 712 -15.60 -14.69 -7.49
N LEU A 713 -15.01 -14.61 -8.68
CA LEU A 713 -14.75 -15.75 -9.54
C LEU A 713 -13.85 -16.78 -8.83
N GLY A 714 -12.76 -16.33 -8.21
CA GLY A 714 -11.88 -17.20 -7.43
C GLY A 714 -12.65 -17.97 -6.35
N ARG A 715 -13.53 -17.30 -5.60
CA ARG A 715 -14.38 -17.93 -4.58
C ARG A 715 -15.31 -18.99 -5.16
N ALA A 716 -16.06 -18.63 -6.20
CA ALA A 716 -16.99 -19.55 -6.87
C ALA A 716 -16.29 -20.82 -7.38
N LEU A 717 -15.08 -20.67 -7.95
CA LEU A 717 -14.26 -21.80 -8.39
C LEU A 717 -13.77 -22.65 -7.22
N GLY A 718 -13.37 -22.03 -6.11
CA GLY A 718 -12.94 -22.74 -4.90
C GLY A 718 -14.07 -23.57 -4.30
N ASP A 719 -15.25 -22.97 -4.13
CA ASP A 719 -16.44 -23.64 -3.61
C ASP A 719 -16.88 -24.82 -4.50
N GLY A 720 -16.88 -24.62 -5.82
CA GLY A 720 -17.15 -25.68 -6.79
C GLY A 720 -16.12 -26.81 -6.73
N ALA A 721 -14.84 -26.49 -6.51
CA ALA A 721 -13.79 -27.49 -6.36
C ALA A 721 -13.95 -28.33 -5.09
N VAL A 722 -14.40 -27.76 -3.96
CA VAL A 722 -14.73 -28.53 -2.75
C VAL A 722 -15.82 -29.56 -3.04
N SER A 723 -16.92 -29.14 -3.68
CA SER A 723 -18.01 -30.06 -4.00
C SER A 723 -17.62 -31.13 -5.01
N LEU A 724 -16.79 -30.78 -6.01
CA LEU A 724 -16.29 -31.75 -6.98
C LEU A 724 -15.40 -32.80 -6.32
N ALA A 725 -14.46 -32.37 -5.47
CA ALA A 725 -13.59 -33.28 -4.74
C ALA A 725 -14.37 -34.16 -3.75
N GLY A 726 -15.41 -33.61 -3.13
CA GLY A 726 -16.27 -34.36 -2.21
C GLY A 726 -17.10 -35.47 -2.88
N LEU A 727 -17.21 -35.50 -4.21
CA LEU A 727 -17.84 -36.63 -4.92
C LEU A 727 -17.03 -37.93 -4.76
N HIS A 728 -15.72 -37.85 -4.53
CA HIS A 728 -14.87 -39.02 -4.29
C HIS A 728 -14.88 -39.50 -2.84
N GLY A 729 -15.47 -38.74 -1.92
CA GLY A 729 -15.47 -39.03 -0.48
C GLY A 729 -14.75 -37.97 0.34
N MET A 730 -15.14 -37.80 1.61
CA MET A 730 -14.58 -36.78 2.51
C MET A 730 -13.11 -37.02 2.87
N ASP A 731 -12.66 -38.28 2.81
CA ASP A 731 -11.27 -38.69 3.00
C ASP A 731 -10.33 -38.23 1.88
N HIS A 732 -10.87 -37.98 0.68
CA HIS A 732 -10.11 -37.52 -0.47
C HIS A 732 -10.15 -36.00 -0.67
N VAL A 733 -11.14 -35.30 -0.10
CA VAL A 733 -11.37 -33.85 -0.30
C VAL A 733 -10.09 -33.02 -0.13
N LEU A 734 -9.30 -33.29 0.91
CA LEU A 734 -8.11 -32.50 1.19
C LEU A 734 -7.06 -32.64 0.07
N ASN A 735 -6.72 -33.87 -0.32
CA ASN A 735 -5.71 -34.08 -1.35
C ASN A 735 -6.22 -33.70 -2.74
N ASP A 736 -7.46 -34.05 -3.08
CA ASP A 736 -8.07 -33.77 -4.38
C ASP A 736 -8.31 -32.28 -4.63
N THR A 737 -8.36 -31.46 -3.57
CA THR A 737 -8.40 -29.99 -3.71
C THR A 737 -7.00 -29.38 -3.69
N PHE A 738 -6.17 -29.67 -2.68
CA PHE A 738 -4.93 -28.94 -2.46
C PHE A 738 -3.77 -29.37 -3.40
N ILE A 739 -3.74 -30.62 -3.89
CA ILE A 739 -2.71 -31.05 -4.87
C ILE A 739 -2.86 -30.31 -6.20
N PRO A 740 -4.05 -30.24 -6.83
CA PRO A 740 -4.26 -29.39 -8.01
C PRO A 740 -3.94 -27.91 -7.75
N MET A 741 -4.24 -27.39 -6.55
CA MET A 741 -3.88 -26.01 -6.20
C MET A 741 -2.39 -25.78 -6.09
N ALA A 742 -1.61 -26.76 -5.62
CA ALA A 742 -0.16 -26.68 -5.63
C ALA A 742 0.36 -26.53 -7.07
N LEU A 743 -0.18 -27.30 -8.02
CA LEU A 743 0.18 -27.22 -9.43
C LEU A 743 -0.20 -25.87 -10.05
N ILE A 744 -1.43 -25.40 -9.83
CA ILE A 744 -1.89 -24.09 -10.32
C ILE A 744 -1.01 -22.97 -9.75
N THR A 745 -0.72 -23.01 -8.45
CA THR A 745 0.14 -22.02 -7.79
C THR A 745 1.57 -22.07 -8.33
N LEU A 746 2.11 -23.26 -8.60
CA LEU A 746 3.44 -23.42 -9.20
C LEU A 746 3.50 -22.84 -10.62
N VAL A 747 2.47 -23.08 -11.44
CA VAL A 747 2.34 -22.48 -12.77
C VAL A 747 2.24 -20.96 -12.67
N MET A 748 1.50 -20.44 -11.68
CA MET A 748 1.43 -18.99 -11.44
C MET A 748 2.78 -18.40 -11.02
N ILE A 749 3.53 -19.04 -10.13
CA ILE A 749 4.88 -18.60 -9.74
C ILE A 749 5.78 -18.52 -10.98
N PHE A 750 5.74 -19.55 -11.83
CA PHE A 750 6.54 -19.56 -13.06
C PHE A 750 6.14 -18.44 -14.03
N HIS A 751 4.83 -18.18 -14.17
CA HIS A 751 4.33 -17.04 -14.93
C HIS A 751 4.80 -15.71 -14.34
N THR A 752 4.66 -15.52 -13.01
CA THR A 752 5.13 -14.33 -12.28
C THR A 752 6.62 -14.09 -12.46
N ILE A 753 7.46 -15.14 -12.41
CA ILE A 753 8.90 -15.05 -12.68
C ILE A 753 9.16 -14.57 -14.12
N ARG A 754 8.41 -15.06 -15.12
CA ARG A 754 8.58 -14.62 -16.51
C ARG A 754 8.24 -13.15 -16.72
N VAL A 755 7.19 -12.65 -16.08
CA VAL A 755 6.76 -11.24 -16.22
C VAL A 755 7.36 -10.32 -15.16
N TYR A 756 8.21 -10.86 -14.28
CA TYR A 756 8.82 -10.16 -13.15
C TYR A 756 9.46 -8.80 -13.50
N PRO A 757 10.24 -8.66 -14.60
CA PRO A 757 10.82 -7.36 -14.96
C PRO A 757 9.76 -6.28 -15.22
N GLN A 758 8.60 -6.67 -15.76
CA GLN A 758 7.50 -5.76 -16.06
C GLN A 758 6.73 -5.39 -14.78
N LEU A 759 6.58 -6.34 -13.85
CA LEU A 759 5.97 -6.09 -12.54
C LEU A 759 6.83 -5.15 -11.69
N VAL A 760 8.14 -5.37 -11.65
CA VAL A 760 9.10 -4.51 -10.92
C VAL A 760 9.14 -3.12 -11.54
N LYS A 761 9.21 -2.99 -12.87
CA LYS A 761 9.16 -1.70 -13.55
C LYS A 761 7.89 -0.91 -13.20
N SER A 762 6.75 -1.60 -13.09
CA SER A 762 5.47 -1.00 -12.73
C SER A 762 5.30 -0.75 -11.22
N SER A 763 6.23 -1.23 -10.40
CA SER A 763 6.20 -1.05 -8.94
C SER A 763 6.81 0.30 -8.51
N TYR A 764 7.70 0.85 -9.34
CA TYR A 764 8.27 2.21 -9.24
C TYR A 764 7.26 3.24 -9.74
#